data_AF-A0A3M1B680-F1
#
_entry.id   AF-A0A3M1B680-F1
#
_cell.length_a   1.000
_cell.length_b   1.000
_cell.length_c   1.000
_cell.angle_alpha   90.00
_cell.angle_beta   90.00
_cell.angle_gamma   90.00
#
_symmetry.space_group_name_H-M   'P 1'
#
loop_
_entity.id
_entity.type
_entity.pdbx_description
1 polymer ?
#
loop_
_entity_poly.entity_id
_entity_poly.type
_entity_poly.pdbx_seq_one_letter_code
_entity_poly.pdbx_strand_id
1 'polypeptide(L)'
;MKKIKILLFLLVILQNCLWAWNQRELKRRIHWSKLQTLAIQHNGRIKPLDSFARVLLYQFSEKTHILSDGVQLTPIQWLVRVVFQSERSKKDPIFLVEAPAMKELGLAGKNGRCYVSFLQLSSMRSRLWEWAKAAKRRTKNERSLLEKQIVKLYSNLIKFEALLNSFSFLKRSRPSSPILAAQFPSPPNLIDYFSFFAKYQKIFRKRYLFSLSFSFRKSFLQKKPTQDLRRAFLKHRILLSKGATIFPAPENHYSILALLRDGSYLYYVLQDTRRFTGWRGKPLHIYREESLLSFSQAFQKLQREFFSLKLAKKEFAQILHQNTFHILTLIPPFHPKVKKWLSPWEVFLYTRNKKNAYRPLVQHFASIYQAYQEGNWKELNQSLDKVHKILVSLATKRNEYRNIPWEVKYFKYDLFFYSLVFDVFAILGSFFFWFGWRGKVLYWSLWVVISLSYLSCTFGTFLRVLITGYLPVFTFYECILFAAWGGMGILLTLEILFCKKIRGFCLFGAAVFAALLLFISRIYAPADDLAVLGADLKLNFWLAAHLTSISIGYSCVLICGLIGHFFLGAQLILSLEKRQSFHRELCKILHSSVFLALFFSFLAIVFGGFWADQFWGRFWGWRPKENGILLIILWNTILISAFETGRIGEWGLALGGIFGNLLFVFVALENLFPFRFQDSGLSKGWGIWFFTGIEIAFILLGVLISAFRIRLGDMKT
;
A
#
# COMPACT_ATOMS: atom_id res chain seq x y z
N MET A 1 29.82 -43.25 13.42
CA MET A 1 29.61 -41.88 12.86
C MET A 1 28.57 -41.79 11.73
N LYS A 2 28.55 -42.66 10.69
CA LYS A 2 27.56 -42.60 9.60
C LYS A 2 26.09 -42.68 10.06
N LYS A 3 25.75 -43.59 11.00
CA LYS A 3 24.39 -43.74 11.53
C LYS A 3 23.87 -42.49 12.27
N ILE A 4 24.73 -41.78 12.99
CA ILE A 4 24.40 -40.53 13.71
C ILE A 4 24.13 -39.38 12.72
N LYS A 5 24.90 -39.29 11.63
CA LYS A 5 24.67 -38.29 10.57
C LYS A 5 23.34 -38.50 9.83
N ILE A 6 22.97 -39.76 9.60
CA ILE A 6 21.66 -40.11 9.00
C ILE A 6 20.51 -39.77 9.95
N LEU A 7 20.66 -40.06 11.25
CA LEU A 7 19.67 -39.71 12.26
C LEU A 7 19.47 -38.19 12.40
N LEU A 8 20.55 -37.41 12.40
CA LEU A 8 20.51 -35.94 12.40
C LEU A 8 19.86 -35.39 11.13
N PHE A 9 20.16 -35.95 9.96
CA PHE A 9 19.54 -35.56 8.71
C PHE A 9 18.04 -35.86 8.67
N LEU A 10 17.63 -37.03 9.16
CA LEU A 10 16.21 -37.40 9.31
C LEU A 10 15.50 -36.52 10.34
N LEU A 11 16.13 -36.16 11.45
CA LEU A 11 15.58 -35.22 12.44
C LEU A 11 15.40 -33.82 11.86
N VAL A 12 16.33 -33.34 11.03
CA VAL A 12 16.20 -32.06 10.32
C VAL A 12 15.08 -32.12 9.28
N ILE A 13 14.93 -33.22 8.55
CA ILE A 13 13.80 -33.42 7.62
C ILE A 13 12.48 -33.47 8.40
N LEU A 14 12.41 -34.22 9.51
CA LEU A 14 11.21 -34.34 10.33
C LEU A 14 10.83 -32.99 10.94
N GLN A 15 11.81 -32.21 11.42
CA GLN A 15 11.61 -30.85 11.92
C GLN A 15 11.11 -29.92 10.83
N ASN A 16 11.66 -29.99 9.62
CA ASN A 16 11.20 -29.21 8.46
C ASN A 16 9.79 -29.64 7.99
N CYS A 17 9.48 -30.94 8.05
CA CYS A 17 8.16 -31.49 7.73
C CYS A 17 7.11 -31.10 8.77
N LEU A 18 7.45 -31.17 10.07
CA LEU A 18 6.60 -30.73 11.18
C LEU A 18 6.39 -29.22 11.14
N TRP A 19 7.44 -28.45 10.81
CA TRP A 19 7.34 -27.01 10.59
C TRP A 19 6.43 -26.70 9.39
N ALA A 20 6.59 -27.38 8.26
CA ALA A 20 5.74 -27.23 7.08
C ALA A 20 4.27 -27.65 7.34
N TRP A 21 4.05 -28.68 8.17
CA TRP A 21 2.72 -29.12 8.61
C TRP A 21 2.04 -28.06 9.50
N ASN A 22 2.76 -27.53 10.48
CA ASN A 22 2.24 -26.52 11.40
C ASN A 22 1.91 -25.19 10.65
N GLN A 23 2.72 -24.83 9.65
CA GLN A 23 2.43 -23.73 8.72
C GLN A 23 1.19 -23.99 7.84
N ARG A 24 0.93 -25.25 7.46
CA ARG A 24 -0.30 -25.64 6.72
C ARG A 24 -1.54 -25.58 7.60
N GLU A 25 -1.45 -25.90 8.89
CA GLU A 25 -2.58 -25.79 9.82
C GLU A 25 -3.01 -24.34 10.08
N LEU A 26 -2.07 -23.40 10.28
CA LEU A 26 -2.39 -21.98 10.43
C LEU A 26 -3.08 -21.39 9.18
N LYS A 27 -2.74 -21.89 7.98
CA LYS A 27 -3.42 -21.54 6.73
C LYS A 27 -4.86 -22.06 6.63
N ARG A 28 -5.23 -23.11 7.37
CA ARG A 28 -6.58 -23.72 7.34
C ARG A 28 -7.55 -23.14 8.37
N ARG A 29 -7.04 -22.50 9.44
CA ARG A 29 -7.86 -22.05 10.58
C ARG A 29 -8.74 -20.83 10.26
N ILE A 30 -8.28 -19.91 9.42
CA ILE A 30 -9.02 -18.69 9.03
C ILE A 30 -9.40 -18.73 7.56
N HIS A 31 -10.60 -18.28 7.20
CA HIS A 31 -11.04 -18.11 5.82
C HIS A 31 -10.31 -16.94 5.11
N TRP A 32 -9.01 -17.11 4.84
CA TRP A 32 -8.17 -16.06 4.24
C TRP A 32 -8.69 -15.55 2.89
N SER A 33 -9.31 -16.40 2.07
CA SER A 33 -9.91 -16.01 0.79
C SER A 33 -11.00 -14.94 0.93
N LYS A 34 -11.75 -14.95 2.05
CA LYS A 34 -12.76 -13.93 2.35
C LYS A 34 -12.10 -12.60 2.68
N LEU A 35 -11.06 -12.61 3.51
CA LEU A 35 -10.28 -11.41 3.83
C LEU A 35 -9.61 -10.82 2.59
N GLN A 36 -9.04 -11.67 1.73
CA GLN A 36 -8.38 -11.23 0.49
C GLN A 36 -9.35 -10.52 -0.46
N THR A 37 -10.61 -10.96 -0.50
CA THR A 37 -11.66 -10.41 -1.37
C THR A 37 -12.48 -9.29 -0.71
N LEU A 38 -12.18 -8.90 0.53
CA LEU A 38 -12.78 -7.67 1.07
C LEU A 38 -12.27 -6.47 0.27
N ALA A 39 -13.19 -5.56 -0.09
CA ALA A 39 -12.84 -4.35 -0.79
C ALA A 39 -12.40 -3.26 0.20
N ILE A 40 -11.48 -2.39 -0.23
CA ILE A 40 -11.04 -1.19 0.47
C ILE A 40 -10.90 -0.05 -0.53
N GLN A 41 -11.31 1.15 -0.15
CA GLN A 41 -11.07 2.34 -0.95
C GLN A 41 -9.77 3.02 -0.53
N HIS A 42 -8.73 3.01 -1.34
CA HIS A 42 -7.45 3.66 -1.03
C HIS A 42 -7.01 4.56 -2.19
N ASN A 43 -6.72 5.83 -1.89
CA ASN A 43 -6.41 6.87 -2.89
C ASN A 43 -7.50 6.98 -3.99
N GLY A 44 -8.77 6.87 -3.61
CA GLY A 44 -9.91 6.97 -4.55
C GLY A 44 -10.20 5.70 -5.36
N ARG A 45 -9.30 4.72 -5.41
CA ARG A 45 -9.54 3.41 -6.05
C ARG A 45 -10.08 2.40 -5.04
N ILE A 46 -11.07 1.62 -5.47
CA ILE A 46 -11.57 0.47 -4.74
C ILE A 46 -10.80 -0.76 -5.20
N LYS A 47 -10.16 -1.46 -4.27
CA LYS A 47 -9.29 -2.61 -4.55
C LYS A 47 -9.42 -3.68 -3.46
N PRO A 48 -8.96 -4.92 -3.70
CA PRO A 48 -8.93 -5.94 -2.67
C PRO A 48 -8.03 -5.54 -1.50
N LEU A 49 -8.41 -6.00 -0.31
CA LEU A 49 -7.65 -5.79 0.92
C LEU A 49 -6.27 -6.46 0.86
N ASP A 50 -6.15 -7.58 0.12
CA ASP A 50 -4.88 -8.24 -0.14
C ASP A 50 -3.91 -7.33 -0.93
N SER A 51 -4.39 -6.71 -2.01
CA SER A 51 -3.59 -5.76 -2.80
C SER A 51 -3.16 -4.55 -1.96
N PHE A 52 -4.06 -4.04 -1.12
CA PHE A 52 -3.72 -2.96 -0.19
C PHE A 52 -2.64 -3.39 0.81
N ALA A 53 -2.76 -4.58 1.40
CA ALA A 53 -1.77 -5.13 2.32
C ALA A 53 -0.41 -5.32 1.65
N ARG A 54 -0.38 -5.83 0.42
CA ARG A 54 0.84 -6.06 -0.38
C ARG A 54 1.59 -4.76 -0.66
N VAL A 55 0.88 -3.71 -1.06
CA VAL A 55 1.46 -2.38 -1.30
C VAL A 55 2.03 -1.77 -0.02
N LEU A 56 1.31 -1.83 1.10
CA LEU A 56 1.79 -1.26 2.35
C LEU A 56 2.97 -2.01 2.94
N LEU A 57 2.94 -3.35 2.92
CA LEU A 57 4.05 -4.16 3.41
C LEU A 57 5.34 -3.85 2.62
N TYR A 58 5.24 -3.77 1.30
CA TYR A 58 6.37 -3.40 0.45
C TYR A 58 6.81 -1.96 0.69
N GLN A 59 5.87 -1.01 0.83
CA GLN A 59 6.20 0.38 1.13
C GLN A 59 6.99 0.54 2.44
N PHE A 60 6.74 -0.31 3.44
CA PHE A 60 7.42 -0.23 4.73
C PHE A 60 8.74 -1.01 4.77
N SER A 61 8.78 -2.20 4.16
CA SER A 61 9.87 -3.17 4.34
C SER A 61 10.67 -3.51 3.09
N GLU A 62 10.18 -3.13 1.91
CA GLU A 62 10.64 -3.62 0.59
C GLU A 62 10.59 -5.15 0.45
N LYS A 63 9.77 -5.83 1.27
CA LYS A 63 9.56 -7.28 1.23
C LYS A 63 8.15 -7.61 0.77
N THR A 64 8.00 -8.79 0.16
CA THR A 64 6.70 -9.38 -0.21
C THR A 64 6.11 -10.26 0.90
N HIS A 65 6.89 -10.54 1.93
CA HIS A 65 6.53 -11.31 3.12
C HIS A 65 7.38 -10.84 4.31
N ILE A 66 6.92 -11.08 5.53
CA ILE A 66 7.68 -10.73 6.73
C ILE A 66 7.81 -11.93 7.66
N LEU A 67 8.99 -12.09 8.24
CA LEU A 67 9.22 -13.04 9.31
C LEU A 67 8.88 -12.36 10.64
N SER A 68 7.96 -12.93 11.40
CA SER A 68 7.57 -12.45 12.72
C SER A 68 7.41 -13.65 13.64
N ASP A 69 8.12 -13.64 14.78
CA ASP A 69 8.24 -14.78 15.71
C ASP A 69 8.61 -16.12 15.03
N GLY A 70 9.50 -16.08 14.04
CA GLY A 70 9.92 -17.28 13.28
C GLY A 70 8.87 -17.80 12.27
N VAL A 71 7.75 -17.10 12.10
CA VAL A 71 6.70 -17.44 11.13
C VAL A 71 6.71 -16.45 9.96
N GLN A 72 6.70 -16.98 8.74
CA GLN A 72 6.60 -16.17 7.53
C GLN A 72 5.13 -15.82 7.27
N LEU A 73 4.80 -14.53 7.33
CA LEU A 73 3.45 -14.02 7.11
C LEU A 73 3.30 -13.50 5.67
N THR A 74 2.18 -13.86 5.03
CA THR A 74 1.74 -13.22 3.79
C THR A 74 1.28 -11.78 4.07
N PRO A 75 1.16 -10.91 3.04
CA PRO A 75 0.74 -9.52 3.26
C PRO A 75 -0.59 -9.38 4.02
N ILE A 76 -1.62 -10.15 3.66
CA ILE A 76 -2.91 -10.10 4.38
C ILE A 76 -2.80 -10.62 5.82
N GLN A 77 -1.98 -11.65 6.07
CA GLN A 77 -1.74 -12.16 7.42
C GLN A 77 -1.02 -11.13 8.29
N TRP A 78 -0.01 -10.46 7.72
CA TRP A 78 0.67 -9.34 8.36
C TRP A 78 -0.31 -8.22 8.71
N LEU A 79 -1.16 -7.80 7.77
CA LEU A 79 -2.14 -6.72 8.01
C LEU A 79 -3.11 -7.09 9.13
N VAL A 80 -3.63 -8.32 9.12
CA VAL A 80 -4.52 -8.85 10.17
C VAL A 80 -3.79 -8.85 11.51
N ARG A 81 -2.52 -9.27 11.57
CA ARG A 81 -1.71 -9.23 12.80
C ARG A 81 -1.47 -7.80 13.29
N VAL A 82 -1.17 -6.84 12.41
CA VAL A 82 -1.01 -5.42 12.77
C VAL A 82 -2.28 -4.86 13.41
N VAL A 83 -3.44 -5.21 12.86
CA VAL A 83 -4.74 -4.72 13.33
C VAL A 83 -5.17 -5.39 14.64
N PHE A 84 -5.12 -6.72 14.71
CA PHE A 84 -5.66 -7.48 15.85
C PHE A 84 -4.62 -7.76 16.95
N GLN A 85 -3.33 -7.81 16.63
CA GLN A 85 -2.22 -8.09 17.56
C GLN A 85 -1.20 -6.93 17.60
N SER A 86 -1.71 -5.70 17.67
CA SER A 86 -0.90 -4.48 17.58
C SER A 86 0.31 -4.42 18.52
N GLU A 87 0.23 -4.91 19.76
CA GLU A 87 1.38 -4.89 20.70
C GLU A 87 2.53 -5.79 20.26
N ARG A 88 2.24 -6.92 19.62
CA ARG A 88 3.27 -7.77 19.02
C ARG A 88 3.85 -7.09 17.79
N SER A 89 2.98 -6.55 16.92
CA SER A 89 3.42 -5.90 15.68
C SER A 89 4.24 -4.62 15.87
N LYS A 90 4.13 -3.94 17.01
CA LYS A 90 5.02 -2.80 17.33
C LYS A 90 6.49 -3.21 17.47
N LYS A 91 6.77 -4.46 17.80
CA LYS A 91 8.12 -5.01 18.00
C LYS A 91 8.72 -5.59 16.71
N ASP A 92 7.89 -5.89 15.71
CA ASP A 92 8.33 -6.46 14.44
C ASP A 92 9.27 -5.48 13.69
N PRO A 93 10.45 -5.93 13.20
CA PRO A 93 11.37 -5.09 12.44
C PRO A 93 10.84 -4.90 10.99
N ILE A 94 9.95 -3.93 10.84
CA ILE A 94 9.18 -3.69 9.61
C ILE A 94 9.81 -2.59 8.75
N PHE A 95 10.33 -1.51 9.35
CA PHE A 95 10.75 -0.33 8.61
C PHE A 95 12.18 -0.48 8.10
N LEU A 96 12.37 -0.41 6.79
CA LEU A 96 13.70 -0.27 6.20
C LEU A 96 14.21 1.16 6.38
N VAL A 97 15.40 1.30 6.95
CA VAL A 97 16.14 2.57 7.02
C VAL A 97 17.50 2.38 6.35
N GLU A 98 17.81 3.24 5.40
CA GLU A 98 19.04 3.21 4.62
C GLU A 98 19.94 4.41 4.95
N ALA A 99 21.23 4.32 4.61
CA ALA A 99 22.11 5.48 4.64
C ALA A 99 21.66 6.54 3.60
N PRO A 100 21.79 7.84 3.90
CA PRO A 100 22.38 8.44 5.10
C PRO A 100 21.48 8.46 6.35
N ALA A 101 20.15 8.33 6.23
CA ALA A 101 19.23 8.45 7.37
C ALA A 101 19.55 7.50 8.52
N MET A 102 19.97 6.27 8.21
CA MET A 102 20.42 5.28 9.19
C MET A 102 21.54 5.82 10.10
N LYS A 103 22.56 6.46 9.51
CA LYS A 103 23.71 6.98 10.25
C LYS A 103 23.32 8.18 11.12
N GLU A 104 22.54 9.10 10.57
CA GLU A 104 22.05 10.30 11.26
C GLU A 104 21.13 9.99 12.45
N LEU A 105 20.38 8.90 12.35
CA LEU A 105 19.52 8.39 13.42
C LEU A 105 20.28 7.51 14.41
N GLY A 106 21.58 7.28 14.24
CA GLY A 106 22.39 6.45 15.14
C GLY A 106 22.02 4.97 15.11
N LEU A 107 21.47 4.48 14.00
CA LEU A 107 21.01 3.10 13.86
C LEU A 107 22.14 2.20 13.34
N ALA A 108 22.41 1.10 14.03
CA ALA A 108 23.36 0.09 13.57
C ALA A 108 22.76 -0.74 12.42
N GLY A 109 23.49 -0.86 11.31
CA GLY A 109 23.05 -1.62 10.14
C GLY A 109 24.19 -2.28 9.39
N LYS A 110 23.85 -3.25 8.53
CA LYS A 110 24.80 -3.95 7.66
C LYS A 110 24.64 -3.43 6.23
N ASN A 111 25.74 -3.26 5.50
CA ASN A 111 25.74 -2.77 4.11
C ASN A 111 24.96 -1.45 3.91
N GLY A 112 24.98 -0.55 4.91
CA GLY A 112 24.27 0.73 4.85
C GLY A 112 22.75 0.65 5.01
N ARG A 113 22.21 -0.48 5.48
CA ARG A 113 20.77 -0.71 5.68
C ARG A 113 20.49 -1.36 7.03
N CYS A 114 19.37 -1.02 7.65
CA CYS A 114 18.84 -1.72 8.82
C CYS A 114 17.32 -1.83 8.78
N TYR A 115 16.79 -2.80 9.51
CA TYR A 115 15.36 -2.93 9.77
C TYR A 115 15.09 -2.56 11.22
N VAL A 116 14.17 -1.62 11.43
CA VAL A 116 13.80 -1.13 12.75
C VAL A 116 12.32 -1.34 13.03
N SER A 117 12.00 -1.50 14.31
CA SER A 117 10.62 -1.68 14.76
C SER A 117 9.90 -0.34 14.94
N PHE A 118 8.57 -0.39 14.99
CA PHE A 118 7.78 0.81 15.31
C PHE A 118 8.16 1.37 16.68
N LEU A 119 8.38 0.51 17.67
CA LEU A 119 8.74 0.93 19.02
C LEU A 119 10.03 1.76 19.04
N GLN A 120 11.06 1.30 18.30
CA GLN A 120 12.33 2.01 18.16
C GLN A 120 12.16 3.36 17.46
N LEU A 121 11.36 3.45 16.40
CA LEU A 121 11.14 4.73 15.71
C LEU A 121 10.25 5.69 16.50
N SER A 122 9.32 5.15 17.29
CA SER A 122 8.36 5.96 18.05
C SER A 122 9.04 6.80 19.14
N SER A 123 10.15 6.35 19.72
CA SER A 123 10.95 7.14 20.66
C SER A 123 11.61 8.36 20.00
N MET A 124 11.87 8.29 18.69
CA MET A 124 12.47 9.37 17.89
C MET A 124 11.43 10.21 17.12
N ARG A 125 10.14 10.05 17.43
CA ARG A 125 9.02 10.65 16.67
C ARG A 125 9.10 12.17 16.56
N SER A 126 9.42 12.87 17.64
CA SER A 126 9.52 14.33 17.67
C SER A 126 10.59 14.82 16.69
N ARG A 127 11.79 14.25 16.78
CA ARG A 127 12.92 14.54 15.90
C ARG A 127 12.58 14.26 14.43
N LEU A 128 11.98 13.11 14.14
CA LEU A 128 11.55 12.75 12.78
C LEU A 128 10.50 13.72 12.22
N TRP A 129 9.56 14.17 13.06
CA TRP A 129 8.54 15.14 12.65
C TRP A 129 9.15 16.49 12.31
N GLU A 130 10.05 17.01 13.15
CA GLU A 130 10.73 18.29 12.91
C GLU A 130 11.54 18.27 11.62
N TRP A 131 12.34 17.21 11.43
CA TRP A 131 13.13 17.04 10.21
C TRP A 131 12.26 16.90 8.97
N ALA A 132 11.20 16.09 9.04
CA ALA A 132 10.26 15.94 7.93
C ALA A 132 9.51 17.25 7.64
N LYS A 133 9.19 18.06 8.66
CA LYS A 133 8.56 19.38 8.51
C LYS A 133 9.52 20.37 7.85
N ALA A 134 10.79 20.40 8.27
CA ALA A 134 11.82 21.24 7.66
C ALA A 134 12.04 20.87 6.18
N ALA A 135 12.23 19.57 5.89
CA ALA A 135 12.40 19.05 4.53
C ALA A 135 11.21 19.35 3.60
N LYS A 136 9.98 19.33 4.15
CA LYS A 136 8.76 19.61 3.37
C LYS A 136 8.62 21.07 2.93
N ARG A 137 9.39 22.01 3.50
CA ARG A 137 9.42 23.41 3.05
C ARG A 137 10.08 23.58 1.67
N ARG A 138 10.94 22.63 1.27
CA ARG A 138 11.57 22.58 -0.06
C ARG A 138 10.72 21.80 -1.05
N THR A 139 10.85 22.10 -2.34
CA THR A 139 10.19 21.31 -3.39
C THR A 139 10.74 19.89 -3.41
N LYS A 140 9.98 18.91 -3.94
CA LYS A 140 10.37 17.49 -3.90
C LYS A 140 11.73 17.23 -4.57
N ASN A 141 12.07 17.99 -5.61
CA ASN A 141 13.26 17.78 -6.43
C ASN A 141 14.52 18.36 -5.79
N GLU A 142 14.39 19.46 -5.05
CA GLU A 142 15.48 20.13 -4.33
C GLU A 142 15.90 19.42 -3.04
N ARG A 143 15.11 18.43 -2.59
CA ARG A 143 15.41 17.69 -1.35
C ARG A 143 16.64 16.80 -1.52
N SER A 144 17.52 16.83 -0.53
CA SER A 144 18.64 15.89 -0.41
C SER A 144 18.13 14.45 -0.23
N LEU A 145 18.99 13.46 -0.47
CA LEU A 145 18.66 12.04 -0.27
C LEU A 145 18.20 11.76 1.17
N LEU A 146 18.89 12.35 2.16
CA LEU A 146 18.53 12.29 3.57
C LEU A 146 17.11 12.83 3.81
N GLU A 147 16.82 14.03 3.32
CA GLU A 147 15.52 14.68 3.49
C GLU A 147 14.38 13.85 2.88
N LYS A 148 14.61 13.26 1.69
CA LYS A 148 13.65 12.36 1.04
C LYS A 148 13.39 11.11 1.89
N GLN A 149 14.45 10.46 2.38
CA GLN A 149 14.36 9.28 3.24
C GLN A 149 13.62 9.59 4.56
N ILE A 150 13.91 10.72 5.21
CA ILE A 150 13.26 11.10 6.46
C ILE A 150 11.77 11.43 6.26
N VAL A 151 11.41 12.14 5.19
CA VAL A 151 10.01 12.41 4.87
C VAL A 151 9.25 11.11 4.59
N LYS A 152 9.86 10.17 3.86
CA LYS A 152 9.29 8.84 3.58
C LYS A 152 9.11 8.03 4.86
N LEU A 153 10.14 7.98 5.71
CA LEU A 153 10.14 7.25 6.99
C LEU A 153 9.08 7.78 7.95
N TYR A 154 8.99 9.12 8.12
CA TYR A 154 7.98 9.73 8.97
C TYR A 154 6.55 9.51 8.45
N SER A 155 6.35 9.61 7.12
CA SER A 155 5.07 9.29 6.49
C SER A 155 4.67 7.83 6.71
N ASN A 156 5.61 6.91 6.57
CA ASN A 156 5.41 5.48 6.83
C ASN A 156 5.07 5.22 8.30
N LEU A 157 5.74 5.89 9.23
CA LEU A 157 5.48 5.80 10.67
C LEU A 157 4.03 6.18 11.01
N ILE A 158 3.54 7.32 10.49
CA ILE A 158 2.15 7.76 10.69
C ILE A 158 1.16 6.76 10.09
N LYS A 159 1.41 6.27 8.86
CA LYS A 159 0.52 5.30 8.22
C LYS A 159 0.42 4.01 9.02
N PHE A 160 1.54 3.52 9.54
CA PHE A 160 1.56 2.31 10.36
C PHE A 160 0.84 2.52 11.71
N GLU A 161 1.03 3.68 12.35
CA GLU A 161 0.28 4.06 13.55
C GLU A 161 -1.23 4.09 13.28
N ALA A 162 -1.66 4.65 12.15
CA ALA A 162 -3.06 4.65 11.75
C ALA A 162 -3.61 3.22 11.54
N LEU A 163 -2.81 2.28 11.02
CA LEU A 163 -3.18 0.87 10.91
C LEU A 163 -3.34 0.21 12.28
N LEU A 164 -2.35 0.37 13.17
CA LEU A 164 -2.38 -0.16 14.54
C LEU A 164 -3.65 0.30 15.28
N ASN A 165 -4.13 1.50 14.99
CA ASN A 165 -5.25 2.12 15.69
C ASN A 165 -6.59 2.05 14.94
N SER A 166 -6.66 1.41 13.77
CA SER A 166 -7.90 1.32 12.99
C SER A 166 -9.04 0.60 13.72
N PHE A 167 -8.72 -0.31 14.64
CA PHE A 167 -9.66 -1.02 15.51
C PHE A 167 -9.38 -0.77 17.00
N SER A 168 -8.75 0.36 17.35
CA SER A 168 -8.42 0.65 18.76
C SER A 168 -9.65 0.73 19.68
N PHE A 169 -10.86 0.93 19.14
CA PHE A 169 -12.10 0.94 19.91
C PHE A 169 -12.47 -0.44 20.47
N LEU A 170 -11.92 -1.51 19.89
CA LEU A 170 -12.08 -2.88 20.37
C LEU A 170 -11.05 -3.25 21.46
N LYS A 171 -9.97 -2.46 21.59
CA LYS A 171 -8.91 -2.75 22.54
C LYS A 171 -9.37 -2.42 23.96
N ARG A 172 -8.98 -3.27 24.91
CA ARG A 172 -9.17 -3.03 26.33
C ARG A 172 -8.23 -1.92 26.78
N SER A 173 -8.74 -0.89 27.44
CA SER A 173 -7.93 0.18 28.02
C SER A 173 -8.29 0.38 29.49
N ARG A 174 -7.27 0.46 30.34
CA ARG A 174 -7.46 0.83 31.74
C ARG A 174 -7.81 2.32 31.81
N PRO A 175 -8.81 2.73 32.59
CA PRO A 175 -9.11 4.14 32.77
C PRO A 175 -7.96 4.82 33.52
N SER A 176 -7.69 6.08 33.19
CA SER A 176 -6.59 6.83 33.81
C SER A 176 -6.91 7.19 35.26
N SER A 177 -8.19 7.34 35.59
CA SER A 177 -8.64 7.63 36.95
C SER A 177 -9.02 6.40 37.77
N PRO A 178 -8.57 6.31 39.04
CA PRO A 178 -9.01 5.28 39.99
C PRO A 178 -10.53 5.24 40.19
N ILE A 179 -11.21 6.40 40.14
CA ILE A 179 -12.66 6.51 40.34
C ILE A 179 -13.42 5.83 39.19
N LEU A 180 -12.91 5.96 37.97
CA LEU A 180 -13.46 5.26 36.80
C LEU A 180 -13.09 3.78 36.82
N ALA A 181 -11.89 3.43 37.26
CA ALA A 181 -11.45 2.05 37.39
C ALA A 181 -12.32 1.26 38.37
N ALA A 182 -12.76 1.88 39.46
CA ALA A 182 -13.69 1.26 40.40
C ALA A 182 -15.05 0.87 39.76
N GLN A 183 -15.43 1.48 38.63
CA GLN A 183 -16.68 1.15 37.94
C GLN A 183 -16.56 -0.05 36.99
N PHE A 184 -15.32 -0.48 36.69
CA PHE A 184 -15.03 -1.59 35.80
C PHE A 184 -13.97 -2.49 36.43
N PRO A 185 -14.36 -3.57 37.13
CA PRO A 185 -13.43 -4.47 37.83
C PRO A 185 -12.36 -5.07 36.91
N SER A 186 -12.69 -5.23 35.63
CA SER A 186 -11.78 -5.63 34.56
C SER A 186 -11.66 -4.50 33.54
N PRO A 187 -10.48 -4.31 32.90
CA PRO A 187 -10.28 -3.27 31.90
C PRO A 187 -11.30 -3.41 30.76
N PRO A 188 -12.23 -2.43 30.62
CA PRO A 188 -13.26 -2.49 29.59
C PRO A 188 -12.67 -2.06 28.24
N ASN A 189 -13.33 -2.41 27.14
CA ASN A 189 -12.96 -1.87 25.83
C ASN A 189 -13.61 -0.48 25.60
N LEU A 190 -13.26 0.19 24.52
CA LEU A 190 -13.85 1.51 24.22
C LEU A 190 -15.35 1.46 23.92
N ILE A 191 -15.84 0.34 23.38
CA ILE A 191 -17.28 0.09 23.18
C ILE A 191 -18.01 0.10 24.53
N ASP A 192 -17.40 -0.45 25.58
CA ASP A 192 -17.97 -0.51 26.92
C ASP A 192 -18.01 0.87 27.56
N TYR A 193 -16.92 1.66 27.46
CA TYR A 193 -16.95 3.08 27.88
C TYR A 193 -18.04 3.86 27.14
N PHE A 194 -18.21 3.59 25.86
CA PHE A 194 -19.24 4.22 25.06
C PHE A 194 -20.65 3.75 25.44
N SER A 195 -20.85 2.46 25.67
CA SER A 195 -22.11 1.88 26.12
C SER A 195 -22.50 2.42 27.49
N PHE A 196 -21.51 2.53 28.38
CA PHE A 196 -21.62 3.19 29.68
C PHE A 196 -22.05 4.65 29.50
N PHE A 197 -21.29 5.44 28.72
CA PHE A 197 -21.65 6.83 28.47
C PHE A 197 -23.04 6.97 27.86
N ALA A 198 -23.41 6.15 26.86
CA ALA A 198 -24.71 6.18 26.19
C ALA A 198 -25.87 5.81 27.13
N LYS A 199 -25.66 4.86 28.06
CA LYS A 199 -26.63 4.50 29.11
C LYS A 199 -26.92 5.71 30.01
N TYR A 200 -25.87 6.42 30.41
CA TYR A 200 -25.95 7.52 31.38
C TYR A 200 -26.09 8.91 30.74
N GLN A 201 -25.95 9.06 29.42
CA GLN A 201 -26.12 10.32 28.69
C GLN A 201 -27.54 10.89 28.86
N LYS A 202 -28.54 10.02 29.06
CA LYS A 202 -29.93 10.45 29.36
C LYS A 202 -30.00 11.28 30.64
N ILE A 203 -29.18 10.98 31.65
CA ILE A 203 -29.12 11.73 32.92
C ILE A 203 -28.74 13.19 32.67
N PHE A 204 -27.91 13.49 31.67
CA PHE A 204 -27.48 14.85 31.31
C PHE A 204 -28.48 15.66 30.49
N ARG A 205 -29.56 15.06 29.95
CA ARG A 205 -30.59 15.88 29.30
C ARG A 205 -31.24 16.74 30.38
N LYS A 206 -31.31 18.07 30.21
CA LYS A 206 -31.91 19.03 31.18
C LYS A 206 -33.24 18.53 31.79
N ARG A 207 -34.06 17.83 31.00
CA ARG A 207 -35.33 17.21 31.42
C ARG A 207 -35.20 16.03 32.40
N TYR A 208 -34.11 15.27 32.36
CA TYR A 208 -33.90 14.08 33.21
C TYR A 208 -33.29 14.44 34.58
N LEU A 209 -32.43 15.47 34.67
CA LEU A 209 -32.11 16.10 35.96
C LEU A 209 -33.38 16.66 36.62
N PHE A 210 -34.29 17.22 35.82
CA PHE A 210 -35.64 17.60 36.26
C PHE A 210 -36.47 16.39 36.72
N SER A 211 -36.46 15.26 36.01
CA SER A 211 -37.26 14.08 36.38
C SER A 211 -36.66 13.25 37.51
N LEU A 212 -35.34 13.18 37.68
CA LEU A 212 -34.71 12.64 38.88
C LEU A 212 -35.04 13.53 40.07
N SER A 213 -35.00 14.86 39.92
CA SER A 213 -35.49 15.76 40.98
C SER A 213 -36.98 15.57 41.29
N PHE A 214 -37.78 15.03 40.34
CA PHE A 214 -39.22 14.79 40.46
C PHE A 214 -39.56 13.41 41.03
N SER A 215 -38.87 12.35 40.61
CA SER A 215 -38.99 10.97 41.13
C SER A 215 -38.39 10.86 42.53
N PHE A 216 -37.21 11.49 42.74
CA PHE A 216 -36.63 11.67 44.05
C PHE A 216 -37.51 12.58 44.90
N ARG A 217 -38.16 13.62 44.34
CA ARG A 217 -39.29 14.32 45.02
C ARG A 217 -40.36 13.34 45.43
N LYS A 218 -40.86 12.47 44.55
CA LYS A 218 -42.01 11.61 44.87
C LYS A 218 -41.69 10.63 46.01
N SER A 219 -40.48 10.07 46.02
CA SER A 219 -39.99 9.20 47.10
C SER A 219 -39.62 9.96 48.38
N PHE A 220 -39.04 11.16 48.26
CA PHE A 220 -38.71 12.06 49.39
C PHE A 220 -39.95 12.76 49.97
N LEU A 221 -41.01 12.98 49.19
CA LEU A 221 -42.29 13.57 49.59
C LEU A 221 -43.25 12.55 50.17
N GLN A 222 -43.11 11.26 49.83
CA GLN A 222 -43.81 10.17 50.53
C GLN A 222 -43.37 10.09 52.00
N LYS A 223 -42.10 10.40 52.30
CA LYS A 223 -41.62 10.63 53.68
C LYS A 223 -41.79 12.11 54.07
N LYS A 224 -43.04 12.59 54.27
CA LYS A 224 -43.43 13.98 54.63
C LYS A 224 -42.26 14.87 55.13
N PRO A 225 -41.52 15.55 54.24
CA PRO A 225 -40.41 16.40 54.66
C PRO A 225 -40.94 17.78 55.00
N THR A 226 -40.40 18.40 56.06
CA THR A 226 -40.76 19.76 56.49
C THR A 226 -40.50 20.78 55.37
N GLN A 227 -41.27 21.88 55.37
CA GLN A 227 -41.32 22.90 54.30
C GLN A 227 -39.94 23.50 53.96
N ASP A 228 -39.02 23.51 54.92
CA ASP A 228 -37.68 24.08 54.78
C ASP A 228 -36.67 23.14 54.10
N LEU A 229 -36.83 21.82 54.23
CA LEU A 229 -36.02 20.83 53.52
C LEU A 229 -36.33 20.89 52.01
N ARG A 230 -37.61 21.14 51.67
CA ARG A 230 -38.06 21.45 50.30
C ARG A 230 -37.38 22.71 49.76
N ARG A 231 -37.23 23.77 50.57
CA ARG A 231 -36.59 25.04 50.16
C ARG A 231 -35.07 24.89 49.98
N ALA A 232 -34.40 24.19 50.89
CA ALA A 232 -32.97 23.88 50.77
C ALA A 232 -32.68 23.08 49.50
N PHE A 233 -33.49 22.04 49.22
CA PHE A 233 -33.38 21.25 47.99
C PHE A 233 -33.61 22.10 46.72
N LEU A 234 -34.57 23.02 46.73
CA LEU A 234 -34.81 23.96 45.62
C LEU A 234 -33.62 24.92 45.39
N LYS A 235 -32.98 25.42 46.45
CA LYS A 235 -31.75 26.23 46.34
C LYS A 235 -30.58 25.42 45.78
N HIS A 236 -30.34 24.21 46.27
CA HIS A 236 -29.26 23.34 45.75
C HIS A 236 -29.49 22.92 44.29
N ARG A 237 -30.75 22.69 43.89
CA ARG A 237 -31.14 22.45 42.50
C ARG A 237 -30.76 23.61 41.58
N ILE A 238 -30.95 24.85 42.04
CA ILE A 238 -30.55 26.05 41.29
C ILE A 238 -29.01 26.12 41.19
N LEU A 239 -28.28 25.85 42.26
CA LEU A 239 -26.81 25.91 42.30
C LEU A 239 -26.15 24.88 41.35
N LEU A 240 -26.62 23.63 41.36
CA LEU A 240 -26.14 22.59 40.43
C LEU A 240 -26.47 22.93 38.97
N SER A 241 -27.64 23.53 38.72
CA SER A 241 -28.01 23.97 37.36
C SER A 241 -27.16 25.14 36.84
N LYS A 242 -26.54 25.91 37.75
CA LYS A 242 -25.61 27.02 37.45
C LYS A 242 -24.14 26.58 37.39
N GLY A 243 -23.84 25.29 37.58
CA GLY A 243 -22.49 24.73 37.45
C GLY A 243 -21.62 24.84 38.71
N ALA A 244 -22.22 25.01 39.89
CA ALA A 244 -21.50 24.99 41.17
C ALA A 244 -20.91 23.60 41.46
N THR A 245 -19.72 23.57 42.07
CA THR A 245 -19.04 22.33 42.48
C THR A 245 -19.20 22.14 43.97
N ILE A 246 -19.73 21.00 44.40
CA ILE A 246 -20.10 20.77 45.80
C ILE A 246 -19.15 19.73 46.40
N PHE A 247 -18.46 20.08 47.49
CA PHE A 247 -17.52 19.25 48.23
C PHE A 247 -18.11 18.80 49.58
N PRO A 248 -17.89 17.54 50.00
CA PRO A 248 -18.02 17.17 51.40
C PRO A 248 -16.86 17.81 52.19
N ALA A 249 -17.15 18.40 53.34
CA ALA A 249 -16.09 18.96 54.19
C ALA A 249 -15.26 17.85 54.85
N PRO A 250 -13.96 18.07 55.11
CA PRO A 250 -13.03 16.99 55.46
C PRO A 250 -13.24 16.37 56.85
N GLU A 251 -13.88 17.09 57.78
CA GLU A 251 -13.80 16.72 59.20
C GLU A 251 -15.13 16.42 59.90
N ASN A 252 -16.29 16.47 59.25
CA ASN A 252 -17.54 15.98 59.82
C ASN A 252 -18.57 15.66 58.73
N HIS A 253 -19.27 14.53 58.87
CA HIS A 253 -20.14 13.90 57.85
C HIS A 253 -21.37 14.72 57.43
N TYR A 254 -21.50 15.94 57.92
CA TYR A 254 -22.71 16.75 57.82
C TYR A 254 -22.48 18.15 57.23
N SER A 255 -21.34 18.40 56.59
CA SER A 255 -21.05 19.70 55.98
C SER A 255 -20.91 19.64 54.45
N ILE A 256 -21.60 20.55 53.76
CA ILE A 256 -21.64 20.65 52.30
C ILE A 256 -21.10 22.02 51.89
N LEU A 257 -20.00 22.05 51.14
CA LEU A 257 -19.35 23.29 50.67
C LEU A 257 -19.60 23.44 49.16
N ALA A 258 -20.32 24.48 48.73
CA ALA A 258 -20.64 24.73 47.32
C ALA A 258 -19.82 25.91 46.78
N LEU A 259 -18.90 25.63 45.85
CA LEU A 259 -18.08 26.63 45.17
C LEU A 259 -18.79 27.12 43.90
N LEU A 260 -19.02 28.44 43.83
CA LEU A 260 -19.64 29.14 42.71
C LEU A 260 -18.59 29.53 41.66
N ARG A 261 -19.06 29.81 40.44
CA ARG A 261 -18.19 30.13 39.27
C ARG A 261 -17.41 31.43 39.41
N ASP A 262 -17.85 32.32 40.29
CA ASP A 262 -17.23 33.60 40.61
C ASP A 262 -16.16 33.50 41.71
N GLY A 263 -15.85 32.29 42.19
CA GLY A 263 -14.88 32.06 43.26
C GLY A 263 -15.46 32.17 44.67
N SER A 264 -16.74 32.52 44.82
CA SER A 264 -17.40 32.52 46.12
C SER A 264 -17.76 31.09 46.58
N TYR A 265 -17.79 30.86 47.90
CA TYR A 265 -18.13 29.56 48.49
C TYR A 265 -19.32 29.69 49.46
N LEU A 266 -20.21 28.71 49.42
CA LEU A 266 -21.36 28.56 50.31
C LEU A 266 -21.10 27.36 51.21
N TYR A 267 -20.93 27.60 52.51
CA TYR A 267 -20.67 26.56 53.49
C TYR A 267 -21.94 26.22 54.28
N TYR A 268 -22.38 24.96 54.22
CA TYR A 268 -23.46 24.43 55.02
C TYR A 268 -22.87 23.51 56.08
N VAL A 269 -23.10 23.77 57.36
CA VAL A 269 -22.77 22.88 58.48
C VAL A 269 -24.08 22.37 59.06
N LEU A 270 -24.24 21.06 59.20
CA LEU A 270 -25.45 20.45 59.73
C LEU A 270 -25.12 19.51 60.90
N GLN A 271 -24.58 19.98 62.03
CA GLN A 271 -24.75 19.22 63.28
C GLN A 271 -24.56 20.06 64.55
N ASP A 272 -24.71 19.36 65.68
CA ASP A 272 -25.55 19.64 66.83
C ASP A 272 -25.10 20.79 67.76
N THR A 273 -26.11 21.43 68.37
CA THR A 273 -26.05 22.36 69.51
C THR A 273 -25.06 23.54 69.52
N ARG A 274 -25.67 24.74 69.54
CA ARG A 274 -25.20 26.03 70.10
C ARG A 274 -24.20 26.86 69.26
N ARG A 275 -24.81 27.81 68.53
CA ARG A 275 -24.33 29.13 68.04
C ARG A 275 -23.03 29.16 67.23
N PHE A 276 -23.08 29.67 66.00
CA PHE A 276 -22.17 30.73 65.52
C PHE A 276 -22.78 31.53 64.36
N THR A 277 -22.37 32.80 64.28
CA THR A 277 -22.85 33.88 63.42
C THR A 277 -22.20 33.85 62.04
N GLY A 278 -23.02 33.92 60.98
CA GLY A 278 -22.62 34.24 59.61
C GLY A 278 -23.67 35.16 58.98
N TRP A 279 -23.20 36.24 58.36
CA TRP A 279 -23.95 37.45 58.04
C TRP A 279 -25.18 37.25 57.12
N ARG A 280 -26.28 37.90 57.52
CA ARG A 280 -27.62 38.07 56.90
C ARG A 280 -28.41 36.82 56.45
N GLY A 281 -29.23 36.31 57.38
CA GLY A 281 -30.64 36.02 57.09
C GLY A 281 -31.23 34.67 57.51
N LYS A 282 -31.69 34.58 58.77
CA LYS A 282 -32.60 33.60 59.41
C LYS A 282 -32.06 32.15 59.67
N PRO A 283 -32.29 31.60 60.89
CA PRO A 283 -31.92 30.21 61.22
C PRO A 283 -32.82 29.22 60.49
N LEU A 284 -32.25 28.13 59.98
CA LEU A 284 -32.96 27.02 59.34
C LEU A 284 -32.96 25.79 60.28
N HIS A 285 -34.14 25.18 60.43
CA HIS A 285 -34.47 24.12 61.38
C HIS A 285 -33.60 22.85 61.33
N ILE A 286 -33.55 22.16 62.48
CA ILE A 286 -32.85 20.89 62.78
C ILE A 286 -33.65 19.69 62.22
N TYR A 287 -32.97 18.69 61.64
CA TYR A 287 -33.59 17.48 61.05
C TYR A 287 -33.12 16.19 61.76
N ARG A 288 -33.98 15.15 61.81
CA ARG A 288 -33.67 13.83 62.41
C ARG A 288 -32.64 13.03 61.59
N GLU A 289 -31.68 12.44 62.30
CA GLU A 289 -30.44 11.81 61.82
C GLU A 289 -30.59 10.76 60.69
N GLU A 290 -31.50 9.79 60.83
CA GLU A 290 -31.62 8.69 59.85
C GLU A 290 -32.07 9.14 58.45
N SER A 291 -32.91 10.18 58.40
CA SER A 291 -33.38 10.75 57.13
C SER A 291 -32.30 11.55 56.41
N LEU A 292 -31.37 12.16 57.16
CA LEU A 292 -30.21 12.87 56.66
C LEU A 292 -29.11 11.91 56.18
N LEU A 293 -28.90 10.79 56.89
CA LEU A 293 -27.88 9.79 56.53
C LEU A 293 -28.20 9.13 55.18
N SER A 294 -29.46 8.72 55.00
CA SER A 294 -29.95 8.15 53.73
C SER A 294 -29.90 9.15 52.57
N PHE A 295 -30.20 10.43 52.83
CA PHE A 295 -30.05 11.52 51.86
C PHE A 295 -28.59 11.77 51.48
N SER A 296 -27.69 11.86 52.47
CA SER A 296 -26.25 12.05 52.27
C SER A 296 -25.65 10.90 51.46
N GLN A 297 -25.97 9.65 51.79
CA GLN A 297 -25.52 8.47 51.03
C GLN A 297 -26.03 8.46 49.59
N ALA A 298 -27.32 8.74 49.37
CA ALA A 298 -27.90 8.81 48.03
C ALA A 298 -27.32 9.98 47.21
N PHE A 299 -27.06 11.12 47.85
CA PHE A 299 -26.47 12.30 47.22
C PHE A 299 -24.99 12.09 46.87
N GLN A 300 -24.20 11.52 47.79
CA GLN A 300 -22.81 11.13 47.54
C GLN A 300 -22.73 10.11 46.40
N LYS A 301 -23.64 9.13 46.33
CA LYS A 301 -23.72 8.18 45.22
C LYS A 301 -23.97 8.89 43.88
N LEU A 302 -24.94 9.81 43.84
CA LEU A 302 -25.23 10.62 42.65
C LEU A 302 -24.06 11.52 42.24
N GLN A 303 -23.37 12.14 43.19
CA GLN A 303 -22.18 12.97 42.92
C GLN A 303 -21.02 12.14 42.37
N ARG A 304 -20.75 10.96 42.94
CA ARG A 304 -19.72 10.03 42.46
C ARG A 304 -20.02 9.56 41.03
N GLU A 305 -21.27 9.19 40.75
CA GLU A 305 -21.71 8.83 39.39
C GLU A 305 -21.58 10.00 38.41
N PHE A 306 -21.95 11.23 38.82
CA PHE A 306 -21.83 12.40 37.96
C PHE A 306 -20.37 12.78 37.67
N PHE A 307 -19.51 12.70 38.69
CA PHE A 307 -18.09 12.98 38.57
C PHE A 307 -17.40 11.95 37.68
N SER A 308 -17.70 10.65 37.86
CA SER A 308 -17.17 9.58 37.01
C SER A 308 -17.60 9.80 35.56
N LEU A 309 -18.86 10.18 35.30
CA LEU A 309 -19.34 10.45 33.94
C LEU A 309 -18.66 11.65 33.29
N LYS A 310 -18.40 12.72 34.04
CA LYS A 310 -17.67 13.90 33.54
C LYS A 310 -16.22 13.54 33.19
N LEU A 311 -15.60 12.70 34.01
CA LEU A 311 -14.24 12.23 33.80
C LEU A 311 -14.15 11.25 32.62
N ALA A 312 -15.10 10.31 32.51
CA ALA A 312 -15.22 9.40 31.38
C ALA A 312 -15.38 10.19 30.08
N LYS A 313 -16.19 11.25 30.09
CA LYS A 313 -16.37 12.13 28.93
C LYS A 313 -15.06 12.83 28.53
N LYS A 314 -14.25 13.27 29.51
CA LYS A 314 -12.96 13.93 29.27
C LYS A 314 -11.92 12.95 28.72
N GLU A 315 -11.77 11.79 29.37
CA GLU A 315 -10.87 10.71 28.90
C GLU A 315 -11.28 10.23 27.50
N PHE A 316 -12.57 10.00 27.28
CA PHE A 316 -13.09 9.62 25.96
C PHE A 316 -12.84 10.70 24.91
N ALA A 317 -13.03 11.99 25.24
CA ALA A 317 -12.74 13.08 24.32
C ALA A 317 -11.25 13.16 23.96
N GLN A 318 -10.34 12.85 24.89
CA GLN A 318 -8.90 12.75 24.60
C GLN A 318 -8.59 11.57 23.67
N ILE A 319 -9.21 10.40 23.90
CA ILE A 319 -9.07 9.23 23.03
C ILE A 319 -9.62 9.50 21.61
N LEU A 320 -10.66 10.34 21.49
CA LEU A 320 -11.20 10.76 20.19
C LEU A 320 -10.32 11.79 19.47
N HIS A 321 -9.73 12.75 20.20
CA HIS A 321 -8.95 13.85 19.62
C HIS A 321 -7.61 13.41 19.02
N GLN A 322 -7.09 12.24 19.40
CA GLN A 322 -5.78 11.75 18.95
C GLN A 322 -5.78 11.12 17.54
N ASN A 323 -6.91 11.13 16.81
CA ASN A 323 -7.17 10.08 15.82
C ASN A 323 -7.25 10.59 14.38
N THR A 324 -6.16 10.41 13.63
CA THR A 324 -6.10 10.44 12.16
C THR A 324 -6.39 9.05 11.55
N PHE A 325 -7.30 8.26 12.14
CA PHE A 325 -7.43 6.81 11.88
C PHE A 325 -8.38 6.44 10.74
N HIS A 326 -8.16 7.04 9.57
CA HIS A 326 -9.01 6.82 8.39
C HIS A 326 -8.37 5.96 7.30
N ILE A 327 -7.31 5.21 7.62
CA ILE A 327 -6.54 4.48 6.60
C ILE A 327 -7.26 3.21 6.11
N LEU A 328 -7.98 2.49 6.99
CA LEU A 328 -8.76 1.29 6.64
C LEU A 328 -10.20 1.64 6.27
N THR A 329 -10.42 2.27 5.13
CA THR A 329 -11.72 2.63 4.56
C THR A 329 -12.41 1.41 3.91
N LEU A 330 -12.92 0.51 4.76
CA LEU A 330 -13.47 -0.79 4.39
C LEU A 330 -14.98 -0.77 4.09
N ILE A 331 -15.70 0.26 4.55
CA ILE A 331 -17.16 0.17 4.70
C ILE A 331 -17.83 1.08 3.67
N PRO A 332 -18.51 0.53 2.65
CA PRO A 332 -19.21 1.35 1.67
C PRO A 332 -20.37 2.10 2.33
N PRO A 333 -20.61 3.37 1.96
CA PRO A 333 -21.72 4.14 2.51
C PRO A 333 -23.06 3.67 1.91
N PHE A 334 -24.11 3.60 2.73
CA PHE A 334 -25.47 3.25 2.29
C PHE A 334 -26.02 4.21 1.21
N HIS A 335 -25.70 5.49 1.29
CA HIS A 335 -26.18 6.48 0.33
C HIS A 335 -25.30 6.49 -0.94
N PRO A 336 -25.89 6.33 -2.14
CA PRO A 336 -25.14 6.25 -3.39
C PRO A 336 -24.33 7.53 -3.71
N LYS A 337 -24.85 8.70 -3.31
CA LYS A 337 -24.19 10.01 -3.53
C LYS A 337 -22.88 10.20 -2.77
N VAL A 338 -22.66 9.48 -1.66
CA VAL A 338 -21.43 9.57 -0.90
C VAL A 338 -20.38 8.67 -1.56
N LYS A 339 -19.32 9.28 -2.12
CA LYS A 339 -18.23 8.56 -2.80
C LYS A 339 -17.17 8.01 -1.84
N LYS A 340 -16.98 8.64 -0.67
CA LYS A 340 -15.96 8.26 0.31
C LYS A 340 -16.46 7.11 1.18
N TRP A 341 -15.71 6.00 1.21
CA TRP A 341 -15.94 4.89 2.10
C TRP A 341 -15.53 5.23 3.53
N LEU A 342 -16.12 4.52 4.47
CA LEU A 342 -15.95 4.76 5.90
C LEU A 342 -14.96 3.77 6.50
N SER A 343 -14.19 4.25 7.46
CA SER A 343 -13.37 3.41 8.33
C SER A 343 -14.20 2.74 9.44
N PRO A 344 -13.73 1.60 10.01
CA PRO A 344 -14.31 1.02 11.21
C PRO A 344 -14.50 2.03 12.35
N TRP A 345 -13.54 2.95 12.50
CA TRP A 345 -13.60 4.03 13.48
C TRP A 345 -14.76 4.99 13.22
N GLU A 346 -14.92 5.50 11.99
CA GLU A 346 -16.05 6.38 11.62
C GLU A 346 -17.40 5.69 11.81
N VAL A 347 -17.49 4.41 11.45
CA VAL A 347 -18.72 3.63 11.62
C VAL A 347 -19.05 3.43 13.10
N PHE A 348 -18.06 3.12 13.94
CA PHE A 348 -18.25 3.09 15.39
C PHE A 348 -18.85 4.41 15.91
N LEU A 349 -18.32 5.56 15.48
CA LEU A 349 -18.85 6.88 15.87
C LEU A 349 -20.30 7.11 15.38
N TYR A 350 -20.64 6.69 14.16
CA TYR A 350 -21.99 6.82 13.64
C TYR A 350 -23.02 5.93 14.36
N THR A 351 -22.60 4.77 14.89
CA THR A 351 -23.47 3.87 15.66
C THR A 351 -23.89 4.41 17.04
N ARG A 352 -23.51 5.65 17.39
CA ARG A 352 -24.07 6.39 18.53
C ARG A 352 -25.58 6.48 18.52
N ASN A 353 -26.17 6.56 17.33
CA ASN A 353 -27.61 6.49 17.21
C ASN A 353 -28.06 5.03 17.18
N LYS A 354 -28.91 4.61 18.13
CA LYS A 354 -29.40 3.22 18.23
C LYS A 354 -30.10 2.72 16.95
N LYS A 355 -30.62 3.64 16.12
CA LYS A 355 -31.29 3.35 14.85
C LYS A 355 -30.32 3.24 13.64
N ASN A 356 -29.01 3.29 13.86
CA ASN A 356 -28.06 3.28 12.75
C ASN A 356 -27.90 1.87 12.16
N ALA A 357 -28.04 1.77 10.84
CA ALA A 357 -27.95 0.53 10.08
C ALA A 357 -26.57 -0.16 10.15
N TYR A 358 -25.49 0.54 10.51
CA TYR A 358 -24.16 -0.08 10.65
C TYR A 358 -23.91 -0.81 11.98
N ARG A 359 -24.87 -0.79 12.93
CA ARG A 359 -24.66 -1.38 14.27
C ARG A 359 -24.30 -2.88 14.27
N PRO A 360 -24.95 -3.75 13.47
CA PRO A 360 -24.58 -5.16 13.40
C PRO A 360 -23.13 -5.37 12.96
N LEU A 361 -22.63 -4.51 12.07
CA LEU A 361 -21.26 -4.59 11.55
C LEU A 361 -20.21 -4.37 12.67
N VAL A 362 -20.43 -3.40 13.56
CA VAL A 362 -19.54 -3.14 14.71
C VAL A 362 -19.53 -4.34 15.68
N GLN A 363 -20.68 -4.96 15.91
CA GLN A 363 -20.78 -6.17 16.75
C GLN A 363 -20.02 -7.35 16.16
N HIS A 364 -20.13 -7.56 14.85
CA HIS A 364 -19.35 -8.60 14.18
C HIS A 364 -17.84 -8.31 14.20
N PHE A 365 -17.41 -7.05 14.05
CA PHE A 365 -16.00 -6.71 14.23
C PHE A 365 -15.49 -6.99 15.64
N ALA A 366 -16.29 -6.69 16.68
CA ALA A 366 -15.96 -7.03 18.06
C ALA A 366 -15.85 -8.55 18.26
N SER A 367 -16.78 -9.32 17.69
CA SER A 367 -16.77 -10.79 17.74
C SER A 367 -15.53 -11.37 17.06
N ILE A 368 -15.15 -10.84 15.88
CA ILE A 368 -13.92 -11.23 15.18
C ILE A 368 -12.68 -10.93 16.02
N TYR A 369 -12.61 -9.73 16.61
CA TYR A 369 -11.48 -9.34 17.45
C TYR A 369 -11.35 -10.25 18.67
N GLN A 370 -12.45 -10.51 19.39
CA GLN A 370 -12.47 -11.36 20.58
C GLN A 370 -12.09 -12.81 20.24
N ALA A 371 -12.74 -13.39 19.23
CA ALA A 371 -12.45 -14.75 18.77
C ALA A 371 -10.98 -14.91 18.31
N TYR A 372 -10.38 -13.86 17.73
CA TYR A 372 -8.96 -13.86 17.38
C TYR A 372 -8.03 -13.84 18.60
N GLN A 373 -8.38 -13.13 19.68
CA GLN A 373 -7.60 -13.13 20.93
C GLN A 373 -7.70 -14.47 21.67
N GLU A 374 -8.89 -15.06 21.69
CA GLU A 374 -9.19 -16.32 22.40
C GLU A 374 -8.76 -17.56 21.60
N GLY A 375 -8.39 -17.40 20.32
CA GLY A 375 -8.04 -18.52 19.44
C GLY A 375 -9.26 -19.33 18.98
N ASN A 376 -10.48 -18.81 19.10
CA ASN A 376 -11.71 -19.44 18.64
C ASN A 376 -11.93 -19.21 17.13
N TRP A 377 -11.26 -20.01 16.29
CA TRP A 377 -11.28 -19.85 14.84
C TRP A 377 -12.66 -20.10 14.20
N LYS A 378 -13.50 -20.94 14.82
CA LYS A 378 -14.84 -21.27 14.30
C LYS A 378 -15.76 -20.05 14.36
N GLU A 379 -15.82 -19.39 15.52
CA GLU A 379 -16.61 -18.17 15.71
C GLU A 379 -16.07 -17.01 14.87
N LEU A 380 -14.74 -16.91 14.76
CA LEU A 380 -14.09 -15.93 13.89
C LEU A 380 -14.57 -16.08 12.45
N ASN A 381 -14.53 -17.30 11.89
CA ASN A 381 -14.93 -17.54 10.50
C ASN A 381 -16.42 -17.27 10.28
N GLN A 382 -17.29 -17.65 11.22
CA GLN A 382 -18.72 -17.37 11.14
C GLN A 382 -19.01 -15.86 11.12
N SER A 383 -18.34 -15.09 11.98
CA SER A 383 -18.48 -13.63 12.02
C SER A 383 -17.87 -12.96 10.78
N LEU A 384 -16.73 -13.45 10.30
CA LEU A 384 -16.08 -13.00 9.07
C LEU A 384 -16.96 -13.23 7.84
N ASP A 385 -17.63 -14.38 7.74
CA ASP A 385 -18.54 -14.68 6.64
C ASP A 385 -19.75 -13.73 6.63
N LYS A 386 -20.27 -13.36 7.80
CA LYS A 386 -21.34 -12.35 7.93
C LYS A 386 -20.87 -10.97 7.49
N VAL A 387 -19.71 -10.52 7.97
CA VAL A 387 -19.10 -9.23 7.58
C VAL A 387 -18.85 -9.19 6.07
N HIS A 388 -18.27 -10.26 5.52
CA HIS A 388 -17.99 -10.39 4.08
C HIS A 388 -19.29 -10.26 3.27
N LYS A 389 -20.33 -11.03 3.61
CA LYS A 389 -21.64 -10.94 2.94
C LYS A 389 -22.21 -9.53 2.97
N ILE A 390 -22.19 -8.86 4.13
CA ILE A 390 -22.70 -7.49 4.27
C ILE A 390 -21.90 -6.52 3.39
N LEU A 391 -20.58 -6.48 3.52
CA LEU A 391 -19.74 -5.52 2.79
C LEU A 391 -19.76 -5.75 1.28
N VAL A 392 -19.74 -7.01 0.83
CA VAL A 392 -19.86 -7.36 -0.59
C VAL A 392 -21.22 -6.97 -1.13
N SER A 393 -22.31 -7.20 -0.40
CA SER A 393 -23.65 -6.78 -0.85
C SER A 393 -23.76 -5.26 -1.01
N LEU A 394 -23.17 -4.49 -0.09
CA LEU A 394 -23.16 -3.03 -0.15
C LEU A 394 -22.34 -2.51 -1.33
N ALA A 395 -21.15 -3.06 -1.56
CA ALA A 395 -20.31 -2.66 -2.68
C ALA A 395 -20.89 -3.10 -4.03
N THR A 396 -21.55 -4.26 -4.10
CA THR A 396 -22.17 -4.77 -5.33
C THR A 396 -23.36 -3.91 -5.76
N LYS A 397 -24.20 -3.47 -4.82
CA LYS A 397 -25.31 -2.52 -5.10
C LYS A 397 -24.84 -1.19 -5.71
N ARG A 398 -23.57 -0.85 -5.52
CA ARG A 398 -22.94 0.37 -6.04
C ARG A 398 -22.13 0.13 -7.32
N ASN A 399 -22.10 -1.11 -7.83
CA ASN A 399 -21.24 -1.54 -8.94
C ASN A 399 -19.73 -1.35 -8.66
N GLU A 400 -19.34 -1.35 -7.38
CA GLU A 400 -17.96 -1.08 -6.92
C GLU A 400 -17.16 -2.38 -6.63
N TYR A 401 -17.80 -3.56 -6.74
CA TYR A 401 -17.19 -4.85 -6.38
C TYR A 401 -16.75 -5.72 -7.59
N ARG A 402 -17.20 -5.40 -8.81
CA ARG A 402 -17.05 -6.26 -10.00
C ARG A 402 -15.62 -6.76 -10.24
N ASN A 403 -14.62 -5.90 -10.07
CA ASN A 403 -13.22 -6.19 -10.40
C ASN A 403 -12.43 -6.81 -9.24
N ILE A 404 -12.99 -6.84 -8.03
CA ILE A 404 -12.27 -7.27 -6.81
C ILE A 404 -11.83 -8.74 -6.87
N PRO A 405 -12.70 -9.71 -7.24
CA PRO A 405 -12.27 -11.11 -7.33
C PRO A 405 -11.23 -11.34 -8.44
N TRP A 406 -11.32 -10.57 -9.54
CA TRP A 406 -10.39 -10.67 -10.66
C TRP A 406 -8.99 -10.18 -10.30
N GLU A 407 -8.88 -9.11 -9.53
CA GLU A 407 -7.58 -8.61 -9.05
C GLU A 407 -6.90 -9.61 -8.09
N VAL A 408 -7.66 -10.27 -7.20
CA VAL A 408 -7.10 -11.35 -6.36
C VAL A 408 -6.61 -12.52 -7.21
N LYS A 409 -7.36 -12.91 -8.25
CA LYS A 409 -6.95 -13.96 -9.19
C LYS A 409 -5.71 -13.55 -10.00
N TYR A 410 -5.62 -12.31 -10.44
CA TYR A 410 -4.49 -11.76 -11.18
C TYR A 410 -3.18 -11.95 -10.39
N PHE A 411 -3.15 -11.55 -9.12
CA PHE A 411 -1.98 -11.74 -8.27
C PHE A 411 -1.73 -13.20 -7.86
N LYS A 412 -2.79 -14.01 -7.75
CA LYS A 412 -2.66 -15.43 -7.42
C LYS A 412 -2.06 -16.24 -8.58
N TYR A 413 -2.49 -15.96 -9.81
CA TYR A 413 -2.01 -16.68 -10.99
C TYR A 413 -0.67 -16.16 -11.49
N ASP A 414 -0.37 -14.86 -11.33
CA ASP A 414 0.91 -14.27 -11.75
C ASP A 414 1.33 -14.73 -13.16
N LEU A 415 0.48 -14.50 -14.16
CA LEU A 415 0.66 -15.02 -15.53
C LEU A 415 1.98 -14.58 -16.18
N PHE A 416 2.50 -13.41 -15.81
CA PHE A 416 3.81 -12.94 -16.26
C PHE A 416 4.96 -13.82 -15.74
N PHE A 417 4.78 -14.51 -14.61
CA PHE A 417 5.79 -15.45 -14.10
C PHE A 417 5.83 -16.69 -14.98
N TYR A 418 4.67 -17.23 -15.33
CA TYR A 418 4.57 -18.38 -16.23
C TYR A 418 5.11 -18.05 -17.63
N SER A 419 4.82 -16.85 -18.17
CA SER A 419 5.43 -16.37 -19.42
C SER A 419 6.96 -16.39 -19.33
N LEU A 420 7.55 -15.80 -18.27
CA LEU A 420 9.00 -15.83 -18.05
C LEU A 420 9.55 -17.27 -17.96
N VAL A 421 8.86 -18.19 -17.29
CA VAL A 421 9.28 -19.60 -17.19
C VAL A 421 9.27 -20.26 -18.57
N PHE A 422 8.21 -20.07 -19.36
CA PHE A 422 8.14 -20.58 -20.73
C PHE A 422 9.22 -19.97 -21.63
N ASP A 423 9.53 -18.68 -21.48
CA ASP A 423 10.60 -18.02 -22.22
C ASP A 423 11.98 -18.63 -21.89
N VAL A 424 12.25 -18.94 -20.62
CA VAL A 424 13.49 -19.64 -20.22
C VAL A 424 13.56 -21.04 -20.84
N PHE A 425 12.46 -21.80 -20.85
CA PHE A 425 12.43 -23.09 -21.54
C PHE A 425 12.63 -22.96 -23.05
N ALA A 426 12.06 -21.93 -23.68
CA ALA A 426 12.26 -21.64 -25.09
C ALA A 426 13.72 -21.27 -25.40
N ILE A 427 14.37 -20.47 -24.54
CA ILE A 427 15.80 -20.14 -24.63
C ILE A 427 16.66 -21.42 -24.60
N LEU A 428 16.40 -22.31 -23.65
CA LEU A 428 17.11 -23.58 -23.54
C LEU A 428 16.85 -24.50 -24.74
N GLY A 429 15.60 -24.59 -25.20
CA GLY A 429 15.25 -25.37 -26.39
C GLY A 429 15.90 -24.83 -27.67
N SER A 430 15.96 -23.51 -27.83
CA SER A 430 16.62 -22.86 -28.96
C SER A 430 18.13 -23.09 -28.95
N PHE A 431 18.76 -23.20 -27.78
CA PHE A 431 20.16 -23.60 -27.68
C PHE A 431 20.37 -24.99 -28.32
N PHE A 432 19.59 -26.00 -27.96
CA PHE A 432 19.69 -27.34 -28.59
C PHE A 432 19.38 -27.33 -30.09
N PHE A 433 18.42 -26.51 -30.52
CA PHE A 433 18.08 -26.36 -31.94
C PHE A 433 19.26 -25.82 -32.77
N TRP A 434 19.99 -24.85 -32.23
CA TRP A 434 21.12 -24.23 -32.92
C TRP A 434 22.42 -25.04 -32.85
N PHE A 435 22.63 -25.80 -31.77
CA PHE A 435 23.85 -26.59 -31.51
C PHE A 435 23.81 -28.05 -31.99
N GLY A 436 22.79 -28.47 -32.74
CA GLY A 436 22.87 -29.74 -33.46
C GLY A 436 21.55 -30.39 -33.83
N TRP A 437 20.46 -30.05 -33.15
CA TRP A 437 19.18 -30.77 -33.31
C TRP A 437 18.16 -29.99 -34.13
N ARG A 438 18.48 -29.71 -35.41
CA ARG A 438 17.62 -28.94 -36.33
C ARG A 438 16.38 -29.69 -36.87
N GLY A 439 15.78 -30.56 -36.05
CA GLY A 439 14.61 -31.35 -36.42
C GLY A 439 13.31 -30.55 -36.46
N LYS A 440 12.36 -30.95 -37.33
CA LYS A 440 11.01 -30.34 -37.41
C LYS A 440 10.27 -30.41 -36.06
N VAL A 441 10.44 -31.50 -35.33
CA VAL A 441 9.81 -31.72 -34.01
C VAL A 441 10.25 -30.65 -33.02
N LEU A 442 11.56 -30.38 -32.91
CA LEU A 442 12.08 -29.38 -31.98
C LEU A 442 11.61 -27.97 -32.35
N TYR A 443 11.61 -27.62 -33.64
CA TYR A 443 11.10 -26.34 -34.12
C TYR A 443 9.62 -26.10 -33.76
N TRP A 444 8.75 -27.10 -34.00
CA TRP A 444 7.34 -26.98 -33.63
C TRP A 444 7.12 -26.97 -32.13
N SER A 445 7.94 -27.69 -31.36
CA SER A 445 7.89 -27.63 -29.90
C SER A 445 8.25 -26.23 -29.37
N LEU A 446 9.24 -25.55 -29.98
CA LEU A 446 9.58 -24.17 -29.66
C LEU A 446 8.41 -23.21 -29.93
N TRP A 447 7.74 -23.38 -31.07
CA TRP A 447 6.52 -22.62 -31.38
C TRP A 447 5.44 -22.81 -30.32
N VAL A 448 5.20 -24.05 -29.87
CA VAL A 448 4.20 -24.33 -28.82
C VAL A 448 4.58 -23.62 -27.52
N VAL A 449 5.83 -23.75 -27.05
CA VAL A 449 6.29 -23.13 -25.79
C VAL A 449 6.22 -21.61 -25.86
N ILE A 450 6.68 -21.00 -26.95
CA ILE A 450 6.65 -19.54 -27.13
C ILE A 450 5.21 -19.04 -27.28
N SER A 451 4.33 -19.79 -27.94
CA SER A 451 2.92 -19.45 -28.03
C SER A 451 2.25 -19.48 -26.65
N LEU A 452 2.58 -20.46 -25.80
CA LEU A 452 2.10 -20.51 -24.41
C LEU A 452 2.62 -19.32 -23.59
N SER A 453 3.88 -18.91 -23.80
CA SER A 453 4.42 -17.69 -23.19
C SER A 453 3.64 -16.45 -23.64
N TYR A 454 3.50 -16.26 -24.96
CA TYR A 454 2.82 -15.11 -25.53
C TYR A 454 1.35 -15.02 -25.11
N LEU A 455 0.64 -16.16 -25.06
CA LEU A 455 -0.73 -16.24 -24.55
C LEU A 455 -0.79 -15.88 -23.07
N SER A 456 0.13 -16.40 -22.24
CA SER A 456 0.20 -16.06 -20.81
C SER A 456 0.43 -14.55 -20.59
N CYS A 457 1.35 -13.96 -21.35
CA CYS A 457 1.62 -12.53 -21.33
C CYS A 457 0.40 -11.71 -21.80
N THR A 458 -0.25 -12.13 -22.89
CA THR A 458 -1.46 -11.50 -23.44
C THR A 458 -2.62 -11.55 -22.45
N PHE A 459 -2.89 -12.71 -21.84
CA PHE A 459 -3.93 -12.83 -20.80
C PHE A 459 -3.60 -12.01 -19.55
N GLY A 460 -2.32 -11.96 -19.15
CA GLY A 460 -1.86 -11.10 -18.05
C GLY A 460 -2.13 -9.62 -18.31
N THR A 461 -1.76 -9.14 -19.50
CA THR A 461 -2.02 -7.76 -19.95
C THR A 461 -3.52 -7.49 -20.06
N PHE A 462 -4.29 -8.40 -20.63
CA PHE A 462 -5.74 -8.27 -20.76
C PHE A 462 -6.46 -8.19 -19.40
N LEU A 463 -6.13 -9.10 -18.46
CA LEU A 463 -6.67 -9.05 -17.10
C LEU A 463 -6.32 -7.73 -16.42
N ARG A 464 -5.11 -7.21 -16.63
CA ARG A 464 -4.71 -5.91 -16.10
C ARG A 464 -5.60 -4.80 -16.66
N VAL A 465 -5.84 -4.76 -17.97
CA VAL A 465 -6.74 -3.79 -18.63
C VAL A 465 -8.16 -3.89 -18.06
N LEU A 466 -8.69 -5.09 -17.87
CA LEU A 466 -10.02 -5.30 -17.27
C LEU A 466 -10.11 -4.73 -15.84
N ILE A 467 -9.03 -4.83 -15.06
CA ILE A 467 -8.99 -4.35 -13.68
C ILE A 467 -8.79 -2.83 -13.61
N THR A 468 -7.83 -2.29 -14.37
CA THR A 468 -7.40 -0.88 -14.29
C THR A 468 -8.26 0.07 -15.12
N GLY A 469 -8.86 -0.45 -16.20
CA GLY A 469 -9.69 0.28 -17.17
C GLY A 469 -8.90 1.01 -18.26
N TYR A 470 -7.60 0.72 -18.42
CA TYR A 470 -6.74 1.39 -19.41
C TYR A 470 -5.56 0.49 -19.82
N LEU A 471 -4.96 0.76 -20.98
CA LEU A 471 -3.78 0.04 -21.49
C LEU A 471 -2.53 0.33 -20.65
N PRO A 472 -1.72 -0.67 -20.23
CA PRO A 472 -0.61 -0.45 -19.32
C PRO A 472 0.57 0.26 -20.02
N VAL A 473 0.49 1.58 -20.17
CA VAL A 473 1.55 2.40 -20.78
C VAL A 473 1.85 3.68 -19.99
N PHE A 474 1.24 3.87 -18.81
CA PHE A 474 1.28 5.14 -18.10
C PHE A 474 2.33 5.22 -17.00
N THR A 475 2.78 4.08 -16.49
CA THR A 475 3.89 4.01 -15.53
C THR A 475 5.07 3.29 -16.17
N PHE A 476 6.28 3.58 -15.70
CA PHE A 476 7.48 2.91 -16.24
C PHE A 476 7.41 1.38 -16.16
N TYR A 477 6.90 0.85 -15.04
CA TYR A 477 6.65 -0.57 -14.88
C TYR A 477 5.68 -1.11 -15.95
N GLU A 478 4.60 -0.37 -16.20
CA GLU A 478 3.60 -0.73 -17.21
C GLU A 478 4.19 -0.69 -18.63
N CYS A 479 4.99 0.33 -18.97
CA CYS A 479 5.72 0.41 -20.24
C CYS A 479 6.63 -0.82 -20.44
N ILE A 480 7.34 -1.30 -19.41
CA ILE A 480 8.18 -2.50 -19.52
C ILE A 480 7.33 -3.75 -19.82
N LEU A 481 6.20 -3.92 -19.13
CA LEU A 481 5.29 -5.04 -19.38
C LEU A 481 4.71 -4.99 -20.80
N PHE A 482 4.30 -3.80 -21.23
CA PHE A 482 3.76 -3.59 -22.57
C PHE A 482 4.82 -3.81 -23.65
N ALA A 483 6.05 -3.34 -23.43
CA ALA A 483 7.16 -3.59 -24.33
C ALA A 483 7.49 -5.08 -24.45
N ALA A 484 7.51 -5.82 -23.32
CA ALA A 484 7.71 -7.28 -23.34
C ALA A 484 6.65 -7.98 -24.20
N TRP A 485 5.38 -7.63 -24.02
CA TRP A 485 4.26 -8.19 -24.80
C TRP A 485 4.33 -7.79 -26.29
N GLY A 486 4.42 -6.50 -26.58
CA GLY A 486 4.41 -5.96 -27.94
C GLY A 486 5.66 -6.36 -28.74
N GLY A 487 6.84 -6.27 -28.16
CA GLY A 487 8.10 -6.65 -28.80
C GLY A 487 8.19 -8.15 -29.08
N MET A 488 7.67 -8.99 -28.18
CA MET A 488 7.53 -10.43 -28.44
C MET A 488 6.60 -10.69 -29.63
N GLY A 489 5.45 -10.00 -29.70
CA GLY A 489 4.52 -10.09 -30.83
C GLY A 489 5.15 -9.65 -32.16
N ILE A 490 5.96 -8.57 -32.15
CA ILE A 490 6.71 -8.10 -33.33
C ILE A 490 7.72 -9.16 -33.78
N LEU A 491 8.53 -9.72 -32.87
CA LEU A 491 9.50 -10.75 -33.19
C LEU A 491 8.85 -12.04 -33.71
N LEU A 492 7.71 -12.44 -33.14
CA LEU A 492 6.91 -13.56 -33.66
C LEU A 492 6.39 -13.29 -35.07
N THR A 493 5.96 -12.06 -35.35
CA THR A 493 5.52 -11.65 -36.70
C THR A 493 6.70 -11.70 -37.68
N LEU A 494 7.87 -11.20 -37.28
CA LEU A 494 9.10 -11.29 -38.08
C LEU A 494 9.52 -12.75 -38.31
N GLU A 495 9.37 -13.65 -37.33
CA GLU A 495 9.57 -15.09 -37.56
C GLU A 495 8.64 -15.58 -38.67
N ILE A 496 7.34 -15.31 -38.61
CA ILE A 496 6.38 -15.79 -39.62
C ILE A 496 6.75 -15.29 -41.02
N LEU A 497 7.14 -14.02 -41.15
CA LEU A 497 7.49 -13.41 -42.44
C LEU A 497 8.82 -13.93 -43.01
N PHE A 498 9.82 -14.21 -42.16
CA PHE A 498 11.19 -14.56 -42.59
C PHE A 498 11.59 -16.02 -42.29
N CYS A 499 10.68 -16.86 -41.76
CA CYS A 499 10.94 -18.22 -41.29
C CYS A 499 11.56 -19.14 -42.34
N LYS A 500 11.33 -18.91 -43.64
CA LYS A 500 11.85 -19.80 -44.69
C LYS A 500 13.37 -19.80 -44.77
N LYS A 501 14.03 -18.73 -44.33
CA LYS A 501 15.47 -18.51 -44.51
C LYS A 501 16.26 -18.53 -43.21
N ILE A 502 15.67 -18.02 -42.13
CA ILE A 502 16.28 -18.05 -40.80
C ILE A 502 15.31 -18.66 -39.77
N ARG A 503 15.17 -19.99 -39.80
CA ARG A 503 14.27 -20.70 -38.87
C ARG A 503 14.73 -20.58 -37.41
N GLY A 504 13.79 -20.23 -36.55
CA GLY A 504 13.94 -20.25 -35.09
C GLY A 504 14.77 -19.12 -34.50
N PHE A 505 15.23 -18.17 -35.33
CA PHE A 505 16.02 -17.04 -34.86
C PHE A 505 15.17 -16.01 -34.13
N CYS A 506 14.08 -15.56 -34.76
CA CYS A 506 13.18 -14.59 -34.15
C CYS A 506 12.39 -15.23 -33.01
N LEU A 507 12.19 -16.56 -33.02
CA LEU A 507 11.73 -17.31 -31.84
C LEU A 507 12.68 -17.17 -30.65
N PHE A 508 13.98 -17.38 -30.85
CA PHE A 508 14.97 -17.20 -29.80
C PHE A 508 15.03 -15.75 -29.33
N GLY A 509 15.05 -14.80 -30.28
CA GLY A 509 15.01 -13.38 -29.98
C GLY A 509 13.78 -13.00 -29.16
N ALA A 510 12.59 -13.51 -29.51
CA ALA A 510 11.35 -13.25 -28.79
C ALA A 510 11.41 -13.72 -27.34
N ALA A 511 11.92 -14.94 -27.11
CA ALA A 511 12.08 -15.50 -25.78
C ALA A 511 13.10 -14.71 -24.94
N VAL A 512 14.27 -14.37 -25.49
CA VAL A 512 15.28 -13.55 -24.80
C VAL A 512 14.73 -12.17 -24.47
N PHE A 513 14.09 -11.51 -25.43
CA PHE A 513 13.54 -10.17 -25.27
C PHE A 513 12.46 -10.12 -24.18
N ALA A 514 11.48 -11.02 -24.25
CA ALA A 514 10.41 -11.11 -23.26
C ALA A 514 10.96 -11.49 -21.87
N ALA A 515 11.84 -12.50 -21.78
CA ALA A 515 12.42 -12.93 -20.51
C ALA A 515 13.19 -11.79 -19.82
N LEU A 516 14.03 -11.06 -20.56
CA LEU A 516 14.80 -9.95 -20.01
C LEU A 516 13.90 -8.85 -19.46
N LEU A 517 12.91 -8.39 -20.24
CA LEU A 517 12.01 -7.33 -19.81
C LEU A 517 11.08 -7.75 -18.66
N LEU A 518 10.55 -8.98 -18.68
CA LEU A 518 9.74 -9.52 -17.59
C LEU A 518 10.56 -9.74 -16.31
N PHE A 519 11.84 -10.08 -16.43
CA PHE A 519 12.74 -10.15 -15.28
C PHE A 519 13.03 -8.77 -14.70
N ILE A 520 13.33 -7.78 -15.55
CA ILE A 520 13.55 -6.38 -15.14
C ILE A 520 12.30 -5.81 -14.47
N SER A 521 11.10 -6.06 -15.01
CA SER A 521 9.85 -5.55 -14.45
C SER A 521 9.61 -6.07 -13.02
N ARG A 522 9.95 -7.33 -12.75
CA ARG A 522 9.86 -7.94 -11.42
C ARG A 522 10.82 -7.34 -10.41
N ILE A 523 12.04 -7.01 -10.82
CA ILE A 523 13.01 -6.31 -9.96
C ILE A 523 12.52 -4.89 -9.67
N TYR A 524 11.96 -4.22 -10.69
CA TYR A 524 11.54 -2.83 -10.57
C TYR A 524 10.31 -2.65 -9.67
N ALA A 525 9.27 -3.50 -9.82
CA ALA A 525 8.04 -3.42 -9.03
C ALA A 525 7.58 -4.78 -8.47
N PRO A 526 8.30 -5.36 -7.47
CA PRO A 526 8.00 -6.68 -6.91
C PRO A 526 6.58 -6.83 -6.31
N ALA A 527 5.99 -5.74 -5.84
CA ALA A 527 4.68 -5.73 -5.21
C ALA A 527 3.53 -5.36 -6.17
N ASP A 528 3.83 -4.72 -7.31
CA ASP A 528 2.90 -4.12 -8.27
C ASP A 528 1.70 -3.38 -7.64
N ASP A 529 1.76 -2.06 -7.61
CA ASP A 529 0.77 -1.23 -6.93
C ASP A 529 -0.54 -1.04 -7.71
N LEU A 530 -0.62 -1.55 -8.95
CA LEU A 530 -1.67 -1.25 -9.92
C LEU A 530 -2.05 0.24 -9.82
N ALA A 531 -1.12 1.10 -10.20
CA ALA A 531 -1.16 2.54 -9.95
C ALA A 531 -2.54 3.19 -10.22
N VAL A 532 -2.92 4.13 -9.34
CA VAL A 532 -4.15 4.90 -9.50
C VAL A 532 -3.85 6.13 -10.35
N LEU A 533 -4.23 6.10 -11.62
CA LEU A 533 -4.24 7.29 -12.46
C LEU A 533 -5.43 8.18 -12.14
N GLY A 534 -5.22 9.50 -12.22
CA GLY A 534 -6.31 10.48 -12.17
C GLY A 534 -7.29 10.27 -13.34
N ALA A 535 -8.58 10.55 -13.11
CA ALA A 535 -9.64 10.32 -14.11
C ALA A 535 -9.35 11.02 -15.44
N ASP A 536 -8.80 12.23 -15.39
CA ASP A 536 -8.50 13.05 -16.57
C ASP A 536 -7.39 12.44 -17.44
N LEU A 537 -6.38 11.82 -16.83
CA LEU A 537 -5.32 11.14 -17.58
C LEU A 537 -5.80 9.83 -18.22
N LYS A 538 -6.68 9.09 -17.54
CA LYS A 538 -7.16 7.78 -18.02
C LYS A 538 -7.98 7.89 -19.31
N LEU A 539 -8.75 8.96 -19.45
CA LEU A 539 -9.70 9.14 -20.55
C LEU A 539 -9.10 9.90 -21.73
N ASN A 540 -7.88 10.44 -21.61
CA ASN A 540 -7.31 11.23 -22.69
C ASN A 540 -6.75 10.33 -23.81
N PHE A 541 -7.42 10.37 -24.96
CA PHE A 541 -7.05 9.62 -26.15
C PHE A 541 -5.62 9.94 -26.64
N TRP A 542 -5.25 11.22 -26.75
CA TRP A 542 -3.95 11.64 -27.28
C TRP A 542 -2.79 11.18 -26.41
N LEU A 543 -2.95 11.26 -25.08
CA LEU A 543 -1.95 10.75 -24.13
C LEU A 543 -1.79 9.23 -24.26
N ALA A 544 -2.90 8.49 -24.34
CA ALA A 544 -2.87 7.04 -24.50
C ALA A 544 -2.23 6.64 -25.84
N ALA A 545 -2.59 7.31 -26.94
CA ALA A 545 -2.02 7.08 -28.27
C ALA A 545 -0.52 7.39 -28.30
N HIS A 546 -0.11 8.53 -27.72
CA HIS A 546 1.29 8.90 -27.57
C HIS A 546 2.10 7.83 -26.82
N LEU A 547 1.64 7.44 -25.62
CA LEU A 547 2.32 6.47 -24.77
C LEU A 547 2.33 5.05 -25.36
N THR A 548 1.33 4.71 -26.16
CA THR A 548 1.29 3.43 -26.88
C THR A 548 2.30 3.43 -28.01
N SER A 549 2.27 4.44 -28.89
CA SER A 549 3.19 4.56 -30.03
C SER A 549 4.65 4.61 -29.58
N ILE A 550 4.97 5.38 -28.53
CA ILE A 550 6.33 5.47 -28.02
C ILE A 550 6.82 4.13 -27.45
N SER A 551 5.94 3.38 -26.77
CA SER A 551 6.30 2.07 -26.20
C SER A 551 6.58 1.04 -27.30
N ILE A 552 5.82 1.08 -28.41
CA ILE A 552 6.08 0.23 -29.58
C ILE A 552 7.39 0.66 -30.27
N GLY A 553 7.59 1.96 -30.49
CA GLY A 553 8.81 2.50 -31.10
C GLY A 553 10.07 2.11 -30.32
N TYR A 554 10.06 2.26 -28.99
CA TYR A 554 11.15 1.83 -28.12
C TYR A 554 11.38 0.32 -28.14
N SER A 555 10.32 -0.48 -28.21
CA SER A 555 10.45 -1.94 -28.37
C SER A 555 11.17 -2.28 -29.67
N CYS A 556 10.85 -1.59 -30.77
CA CYS A 556 11.52 -1.78 -32.07
C CYS A 556 13.01 -1.40 -32.01
N VAL A 557 13.36 -0.28 -31.35
CA VAL A 557 14.77 0.11 -31.16
C VAL A 557 15.54 -0.98 -30.39
N LEU A 558 14.97 -1.47 -29.29
CA LEU A 558 15.57 -2.55 -28.51
C LEU A 558 15.72 -3.86 -29.32
N ILE A 559 14.76 -4.16 -30.19
CA ILE A 559 14.83 -5.29 -31.13
C ILE A 559 15.97 -5.08 -32.13
N CYS A 560 16.16 -3.87 -32.68
CA CYS A 560 17.26 -3.57 -33.59
C CYS A 560 18.62 -3.84 -32.92
N GLY A 561 18.80 -3.38 -31.69
CA GLY A 561 20.00 -3.69 -30.91
C GLY A 561 20.16 -5.18 -30.68
N LEU A 562 19.11 -5.90 -30.28
CA LEU A 562 19.16 -7.35 -30.09
C LEU A 562 19.60 -8.09 -31.36
N ILE A 563 19.05 -7.72 -32.52
CA ILE A 563 19.45 -8.29 -33.82
C ILE A 563 20.92 -7.95 -34.14
N GLY A 564 21.38 -6.73 -33.84
CA GLY A 564 22.77 -6.33 -33.97
C GLY A 564 23.73 -7.18 -33.13
N HIS A 565 23.38 -7.48 -31.87
CA HIS A 565 24.15 -8.40 -31.03
C HIS A 565 24.26 -9.79 -31.64
N PHE A 566 23.16 -10.29 -32.23
CA PHE A 566 23.17 -11.57 -32.94
C PHE A 566 24.05 -11.56 -34.19
N PHE A 567 24.04 -10.46 -34.93
CA PHE A 567 24.92 -10.28 -36.09
C PHE A 567 26.40 -10.41 -35.70
N LEU A 568 26.80 -9.83 -34.56
CA LEU A 568 28.16 -9.96 -34.01
C LEU A 568 28.43 -11.37 -33.46
N GLY A 569 27.50 -11.95 -32.71
CA GLY A 569 27.66 -13.30 -32.15
C GLY A 569 27.82 -14.39 -33.22
N ALA A 570 27.17 -14.23 -34.37
CA ALA A 570 27.30 -15.13 -35.51
C ALA A 570 28.75 -15.26 -36.03
N GLN A 571 29.61 -14.28 -35.74
CA GLN A 571 31.03 -14.32 -36.10
C GLN A 571 31.81 -15.40 -35.35
N LEU A 572 31.36 -15.77 -34.15
CA LEU A 572 32.03 -16.74 -33.29
C LEU A 572 31.58 -18.19 -33.55
N ILE A 573 30.37 -18.35 -34.09
CA ILE A 573 29.68 -19.65 -34.14
C ILE A 573 29.58 -20.20 -35.56
N LEU A 574 29.37 -19.34 -36.57
CA LEU A 574 29.06 -19.78 -37.94
C LEU A 574 30.30 -19.77 -38.84
N SER A 575 30.40 -20.79 -39.70
CA SER A 575 31.35 -20.86 -40.82
C SER A 575 31.13 -19.71 -41.82
N LEU A 576 32.16 -19.29 -42.54
CA LEU A 576 32.15 -18.14 -43.46
C LEU A 576 30.99 -18.15 -44.48
N GLU A 577 30.71 -19.29 -45.10
CA GLU A 577 29.66 -19.41 -46.12
C GLU A 577 28.24 -19.27 -45.54
N LYS A 578 27.93 -20.02 -44.47
CA LYS A 578 26.67 -19.93 -43.73
C LYS A 578 26.45 -18.54 -43.10
N ARG A 579 27.54 -17.85 -42.79
CA ARG A 579 27.53 -16.51 -42.22
C ARG A 579 27.04 -15.46 -43.22
N GLN A 580 27.53 -15.47 -44.47
CA GLN A 580 27.12 -14.49 -45.48
C GLN A 580 25.63 -14.59 -45.85
N SER A 581 25.06 -15.79 -45.92
CA SER A 581 23.63 -15.97 -46.16
C SER A 581 22.78 -15.53 -44.95
N PHE A 582 23.25 -15.86 -43.75
CA PHE A 582 22.60 -15.47 -42.50
C PHE A 582 22.62 -13.94 -42.27
N HIS A 583 23.75 -13.28 -42.51
CA HIS A 583 23.91 -11.83 -42.36
C HIS A 583 23.02 -11.04 -43.31
N ARG A 584 22.93 -11.44 -44.59
CA ARG A 584 22.02 -10.81 -45.55
C ARG A 584 20.56 -10.83 -45.11
N GLU A 585 20.11 -11.94 -44.53
CA GLU A 585 18.72 -12.07 -44.08
C GLU A 585 18.50 -11.36 -42.74
N LEU A 586 19.46 -11.39 -41.81
CA LEU A 586 19.41 -10.56 -40.60
C LEU A 586 19.37 -9.07 -40.94
N CYS A 587 20.14 -8.64 -41.93
CA CYS A 587 20.18 -7.27 -42.40
C CYS A 587 18.79 -6.80 -42.87
N LYS A 588 18.05 -7.63 -43.61
CA LYS A 588 16.66 -7.34 -44.00
C LYS A 588 15.73 -7.18 -42.79
N ILE A 589 15.80 -8.11 -41.83
CA ILE A 589 14.98 -8.07 -40.62
C ILE A 589 15.31 -6.81 -39.78
N LEU A 590 16.59 -6.52 -39.62
CA LEU A 590 17.07 -5.33 -38.91
C LEU A 590 16.57 -4.07 -39.60
N HIS A 591 16.75 -3.97 -40.91
CA HIS A 591 16.30 -2.84 -41.71
C HIS A 591 14.80 -2.60 -41.59
N SER A 592 13.98 -3.66 -41.70
CA SER A 592 12.52 -3.57 -41.47
C SER A 592 12.19 -3.12 -40.04
N SER A 593 12.95 -3.55 -39.04
CA SER A 593 12.75 -3.16 -37.64
C SER A 593 13.11 -1.69 -37.40
N VAL A 594 14.14 -1.16 -38.07
CA VAL A 594 14.52 0.26 -38.02
C VAL A 594 13.42 1.14 -38.63
N PHE A 595 12.83 0.71 -39.75
CA PHE A 595 11.67 1.40 -40.34
C PHE A 595 10.46 1.41 -39.38
N LEU A 596 10.17 0.28 -38.74
CA LEU A 596 9.08 0.19 -37.76
C LEU A 596 9.34 1.11 -36.56
N ALA A 597 10.58 1.15 -36.07
CA ALA A 597 11.00 2.06 -35.01
C ALA A 597 10.80 3.53 -35.39
N LEU A 598 11.20 3.91 -36.61
CA LEU A 598 11.02 5.26 -37.13
C LEU A 598 9.52 5.63 -37.21
N PHE A 599 8.70 4.75 -37.80
CA PHE A 599 7.27 4.99 -37.98
C PHE A 599 6.55 5.23 -36.65
N PHE A 600 6.74 4.36 -35.66
CA PHE A 600 6.07 4.50 -34.36
C PHE A 600 6.65 5.65 -33.52
N SER A 601 7.95 5.94 -33.64
CA SER A 601 8.55 7.11 -32.98
C SER A 601 8.01 8.42 -33.57
N PHE A 602 7.78 8.46 -34.89
CA PHE A 602 7.13 9.59 -35.56
C PHE A 602 5.67 9.75 -35.13
N LEU A 603 4.88 8.67 -35.06
CA LEU A 603 3.52 8.75 -34.52
C LEU A 603 3.52 9.23 -33.06
N ALA A 604 4.49 8.77 -32.27
CA ALA A 604 4.63 9.21 -30.88
C ALA A 604 4.86 10.73 -30.78
N ILE A 605 5.76 11.31 -31.58
CA ILE A 605 6.01 12.76 -31.53
C ILE A 605 4.78 13.58 -31.94
N VAL A 606 4.04 13.11 -32.95
CA VAL A 606 2.81 13.77 -33.44
C VAL A 606 1.71 13.73 -32.38
N PHE A 607 1.39 12.55 -31.84
CA PHE A 607 0.37 12.41 -30.80
C PHE A 607 0.75 13.13 -29.50
N GLY A 608 2.04 13.15 -29.17
CA GLY A 608 2.57 13.90 -28.03
C GLY A 608 2.37 15.41 -28.20
N GLY A 609 2.58 15.94 -29.42
CA GLY A 609 2.35 17.34 -29.74
C GLY A 609 0.89 17.75 -29.61
N PHE A 610 -0.06 16.93 -30.11
CA PHE A 610 -1.50 17.19 -29.93
C PHE A 610 -1.91 17.19 -28.45
N TRP A 611 -1.36 16.27 -27.66
CA TRP A 611 -1.60 16.26 -26.22
C TRP A 611 -1.00 17.50 -25.53
N ALA A 612 0.22 17.89 -25.88
CA ALA A 612 0.88 19.06 -25.32
C ALA A 612 0.11 20.35 -25.64
N ASP A 613 -0.42 20.48 -26.85
CA ASP A 613 -1.23 21.63 -27.25
C ASP A 613 -2.47 21.78 -26.36
N GLN A 614 -3.18 20.68 -26.10
CA GLN A 614 -4.40 20.67 -25.27
C GLN A 614 -4.16 20.99 -23.79
N PHE A 615 -3.04 20.53 -23.20
CA PHE A 615 -2.81 20.65 -21.76
C PHE A 615 -1.80 21.73 -21.38
N TRP A 616 -0.84 22.02 -22.24
CA TRP A 616 0.21 23.01 -22.00
C TRP A 616 0.02 24.28 -22.81
N GLY A 617 -0.94 24.31 -23.74
CA GLY A 617 -1.23 25.46 -24.60
C GLY A 617 -0.18 25.71 -25.69
N ARG A 618 0.67 24.72 -25.97
CA ARG A 618 1.64 24.76 -27.07
C ARG A 618 1.97 23.36 -27.57
N PHE A 619 2.17 23.25 -28.87
CA PHE A 619 2.46 21.97 -29.53
C PHE A 619 3.85 21.40 -29.20
N TRP A 620 4.89 22.24 -29.11
CA TRP A 620 6.28 21.79 -28.95
C TRP A 620 7.12 22.78 -28.13
N GLY A 621 8.25 22.30 -27.59
CA GLY A 621 9.27 23.15 -27.00
C GLY A 621 10.57 22.40 -26.78
N TRP A 622 11.65 23.15 -26.57
CA TRP A 622 13.01 22.63 -26.63
C TRP A 622 13.58 22.18 -25.28
N ARG A 623 12.71 21.87 -24.30
CA ARG A 623 13.20 21.32 -23.02
C ARG A 623 13.74 19.92 -23.26
N PRO A 624 14.87 19.49 -22.64
CA PRO A 624 15.44 18.16 -22.87
C PRO A 624 14.42 17.02 -22.79
N LYS A 625 13.54 17.06 -21.77
CA LYS A 625 12.45 16.11 -21.56
C LYS A 625 11.38 16.04 -22.68
N GLU A 626 11.30 17.06 -23.54
CA GLU A 626 10.34 17.15 -24.65
C GLU A 626 10.96 16.64 -25.96
N ASN A 627 12.30 16.63 -26.06
CA ASN A 627 13.02 16.33 -27.29
C ASN A 627 13.54 14.88 -27.39
N GLY A 628 13.44 14.07 -26.34
CA GLY A 628 14.10 12.75 -26.32
C GLY A 628 13.72 11.84 -27.50
N ILE A 629 12.45 11.81 -27.91
CA ILE A 629 11.99 10.99 -29.06
C ILE A 629 12.59 11.49 -30.39
N LEU A 630 12.85 12.79 -30.53
CA LEU A 630 13.43 13.37 -31.73
C LEU A 630 14.81 12.76 -32.01
N LEU A 631 15.62 12.48 -30.99
CA LEU A 631 16.92 11.82 -31.14
C LEU A 631 16.78 10.42 -31.76
N ILE A 632 15.76 9.66 -31.33
CA ILE A 632 15.48 8.34 -31.88
C ILE A 632 15.02 8.44 -33.34
N ILE A 633 14.16 9.42 -33.67
CA ILE A 633 13.73 9.66 -35.06
C ILE A 633 14.94 10.00 -35.93
N LEU A 634 15.74 10.99 -35.54
CA LEU A 634 16.92 11.42 -36.30
C LEU A 634 17.90 10.28 -36.51
N TRP A 635 18.18 9.49 -35.47
CA TRP A 635 19.08 8.35 -35.59
C TRP A 635 18.59 7.29 -36.56
N ASN A 636 17.32 6.87 -36.44
CA ASN A 636 16.76 5.87 -37.35
C ASN A 636 16.71 6.40 -38.80
N THR A 637 16.40 7.68 -39.01
CA THR A 637 16.44 8.31 -40.34
C THR A 637 17.85 8.32 -40.93
N ILE A 638 18.87 8.69 -40.13
CA ILE A 638 20.28 8.67 -40.55
C ILE A 638 20.67 7.23 -40.92
N LEU A 639 20.30 6.27 -40.09
CA LEU A 639 20.66 4.87 -40.26
C LEU A 639 20.07 4.28 -41.54
N ILE A 640 18.78 4.50 -41.80
CA ILE A 640 18.12 4.11 -43.05
C ILE A 640 18.79 4.81 -44.24
N SER A 641 18.92 6.13 -44.19
CA SER A 641 19.47 6.91 -45.31
C SER A 641 20.89 6.50 -45.64
N ALA A 642 21.74 6.28 -44.64
CA ALA A 642 23.12 5.85 -44.84
C ALA A 642 23.19 4.44 -45.45
N PHE A 643 22.29 3.54 -45.06
CA PHE A 643 22.24 2.18 -45.58
C PHE A 643 21.75 2.16 -47.04
N GLU A 644 20.64 2.84 -47.33
CA GLU A 644 20.05 2.91 -48.67
C GLU A 644 20.96 3.64 -49.68
N THR A 645 21.74 4.62 -49.23
CA THR A 645 22.74 5.30 -50.07
C THR A 645 24.05 4.53 -50.22
N GLY A 646 24.18 3.35 -49.59
CA GLY A 646 25.39 2.53 -49.64
C GLY A 646 26.58 3.11 -48.88
N ARG A 647 26.39 4.14 -48.04
CA ARG A 647 27.44 4.72 -47.20
C ARG A 647 27.84 3.81 -46.04
N ILE A 648 26.91 2.95 -45.59
CA ILE A 648 27.18 1.90 -44.63
C ILE A 648 26.70 0.56 -45.17
N GLY A 649 27.50 -0.49 -44.96
CA GLY A 649 27.11 -1.87 -45.25
C GLY A 649 26.35 -2.53 -44.08
N GLU A 650 26.18 -3.85 -44.17
CA GLU A 650 25.47 -4.67 -43.16
C GLU A 650 26.05 -4.49 -41.75
N TRP A 651 27.37 -4.32 -41.63
CA TRP A 651 28.05 -4.06 -40.37
C TRP A 651 27.68 -2.72 -39.74
N GLY A 652 27.64 -1.66 -40.54
CA GLY A 652 27.27 -0.33 -40.05
C GLY A 652 25.80 -0.31 -39.62
N LEU A 653 24.93 -1.03 -40.34
CA LEU A 653 23.54 -1.20 -39.93
C LEU A 653 23.42 -1.93 -38.58
N ALA A 654 24.15 -3.04 -38.42
CA ALA A 654 24.16 -3.84 -37.18
C ALA A 654 24.69 -3.02 -35.98
N LEU A 655 25.84 -2.37 -36.13
CA LEU A 655 26.41 -1.50 -35.10
C LEU A 655 25.50 -0.31 -34.80
N GLY A 656 24.84 0.25 -35.82
CA GLY A 656 23.92 1.36 -35.64
C GLY A 656 22.63 0.96 -34.91
N GLY A 657 22.19 -0.29 -35.06
CA GLY A 657 21.11 -0.87 -34.25
C GLY A 657 21.50 -0.95 -32.76
N ILE A 658 22.71 -1.42 -32.45
CA ILE A 658 23.25 -1.47 -31.07
C ILE A 658 23.38 -0.05 -30.50
N PHE A 659 23.90 0.90 -31.27
CA PHE A 659 23.94 2.30 -30.84
C PHE A 659 22.55 2.89 -30.58
N GLY A 660 21.52 2.43 -31.29
CA GLY A 660 20.13 2.76 -31.00
C GLY A 660 19.71 2.44 -29.56
N ASN A 661 20.19 1.33 -28.98
CA ASN A 661 19.93 0.99 -27.57
C ASN A 661 20.54 2.01 -26.61
N LEU A 662 21.74 2.54 -26.91
CA LEU A 662 22.38 3.59 -26.11
C LEU A 662 21.55 4.88 -26.12
N LEU A 663 21.04 5.27 -27.29
CA LEU A 663 20.14 6.41 -27.40
C LEU A 663 18.83 6.18 -26.65
N PHE A 664 18.26 4.97 -26.74
CA PHE A 664 17.08 4.61 -25.95
C PHE A 664 17.35 4.80 -24.45
N VAL A 665 18.49 4.31 -23.96
CA VAL A 665 18.87 4.49 -22.55
C VAL A 665 19.03 5.96 -22.22
N PHE A 666 19.72 6.75 -23.04
CA PHE A 666 19.88 8.18 -22.82
C PHE A 666 18.53 8.91 -22.71
N VAL A 667 17.63 8.64 -23.65
CA VAL A 667 16.27 9.20 -23.68
C VAL A 667 15.44 8.72 -22.50
N ALA A 668 15.58 7.45 -22.13
CA ALA A 668 14.93 6.89 -20.96
C ALA A 668 15.47 7.55 -19.67
N LEU A 669 16.77 7.78 -19.57
CA LEU A 669 17.40 8.48 -18.45
C LEU A 669 16.82 9.90 -18.30
N GLU A 670 16.81 10.70 -19.37
CA GLU A 670 16.33 12.09 -19.28
C GLU A 670 14.82 12.21 -19.02
N ASN A 671 14.00 11.38 -19.68
CA ASN A 671 12.55 11.46 -19.57
C ASN A 671 12.00 10.79 -18.30
N LEU A 672 12.70 9.81 -17.72
CA LEU A 672 12.19 8.99 -16.61
C LEU A 672 12.88 9.25 -15.26
N PHE A 673 13.99 9.99 -15.20
CA PHE A 673 14.72 10.24 -13.95
C PHE A 673 14.07 11.14 -12.91
N PRO A 674 13.18 12.12 -13.23
CA PRO A 674 12.72 13.04 -12.20
C PRO A 674 11.78 12.41 -11.15
N PHE A 675 11.26 11.18 -11.34
CA PHE A 675 10.10 10.75 -10.54
C PHE A 675 10.22 9.49 -9.66
N ARG A 676 11.01 8.45 -9.98
CA ARG A 676 10.94 7.20 -9.18
C ARG A 676 12.21 6.34 -8.98
N PHE A 677 13.34 6.58 -9.66
CA PHE A 677 14.52 5.73 -9.43
C PHE A 677 15.25 5.97 -8.09
N GLN A 678 15.03 7.10 -7.40
CA GLN A 678 15.61 7.29 -6.06
C GLN A 678 14.95 6.43 -4.96
N ASP A 679 13.85 5.72 -5.24
CA ASP A 679 13.01 5.07 -4.22
C ASP A 679 12.83 3.54 -4.37
N SER A 680 13.38 2.90 -5.42
CA SER A 680 13.36 1.44 -5.61
C SER A 680 14.79 0.89 -5.63
N GLY A 681 15.04 -0.38 -5.28
CA GLY A 681 16.39 -0.98 -5.16
C GLY A 681 17.28 -0.95 -6.43
N LEU A 682 16.74 -0.51 -7.58
CA LEU A 682 17.49 -0.09 -8.77
C LEU A 682 18.08 1.34 -8.66
N SER A 683 17.88 2.01 -7.53
CA SER A 683 18.37 3.34 -7.12
C SER A 683 19.87 3.52 -7.17
N LYS A 684 20.55 2.43 -7.46
CA LYS A 684 21.98 2.36 -7.63
C LYS A 684 22.41 2.85 -9.02
N GLY A 685 21.55 2.87 -10.05
CA GLY A 685 21.94 3.27 -11.42
C GLY A 685 22.96 2.31 -12.08
N TRP A 686 23.61 1.45 -11.30
CA TRP A 686 24.57 0.43 -11.72
C TRP A 686 24.02 -0.45 -12.84
N GLY A 687 22.73 -0.83 -12.83
CA GLY A 687 22.15 -1.63 -13.90
C GLY A 687 22.16 -0.91 -15.26
N ILE A 688 21.89 0.41 -15.26
CA ILE A 688 21.90 1.22 -16.47
C ILE A 688 23.34 1.45 -16.93
N TRP A 689 24.24 1.84 -16.01
CA TRP A 689 25.67 2.00 -16.35
C TRP A 689 26.31 0.71 -16.83
N PHE A 690 25.95 -0.44 -16.24
CA PHE A 690 26.40 -1.76 -16.65
C PHE A 690 25.89 -2.09 -18.06
N PHE A 691 24.61 -1.87 -18.33
CA PHE A 691 24.04 -2.03 -19.67
C PHE A 691 24.72 -1.12 -20.69
N THR A 692 24.86 0.18 -20.41
CA THR A 692 25.58 1.13 -21.26
C THR A 692 27.02 0.69 -21.52
N GLY A 693 27.73 0.22 -20.49
CA GLY A 693 29.09 -0.30 -20.63
C GLY A 693 29.16 -1.53 -21.51
N ILE A 694 28.20 -2.45 -21.39
CA ILE A 694 28.08 -3.64 -22.25
C ILE A 694 27.85 -3.23 -23.71
N GLU A 695 26.89 -2.35 -23.98
CA GLU A 695 26.56 -1.90 -25.33
C GLU A 695 27.76 -1.20 -25.98
N ILE A 696 28.47 -0.33 -25.26
CA ILE A 696 29.72 0.31 -25.74
C ILE A 696 30.78 -0.76 -26.04
N ALA A 697 30.96 -1.76 -25.17
CA ALA A 697 31.92 -2.84 -25.39
C ALA A 697 31.59 -3.65 -26.66
N PHE A 698 30.31 -3.95 -26.91
CA PHE A 698 29.88 -4.62 -28.14
C PHE A 698 30.13 -3.77 -29.39
N ILE A 699 29.90 -2.46 -29.34
CA ILE A 699 30.19 -1.55 -30.45
C ILE A 699 31.70 -1.54 -30.75
N LEU A 700 32.53 -1.33 -29.73
CA LEU A 700 33.99 -1.33 -29.87
C LEU A 700 34.49 -2.66 -30.42
N LEU A 701 33.99 -3.78 -29.90
CA LEU A 701 34.32 -5.11 -30.40
C LEU A 701 33.95 -5.27 -31.87
N GLY A 702 32.75 -4.85 -32.28
CA GLY A 702 32.32 -4.95 -33.66
C GLY A 702 33.14 -4.07 -34.62
N VAL A 703 33.55 -2.87 -34.18
CA VAL A 703 34.46 -1.98 -34.94
C VAL A 703 35.85 -2.60 -35.06
N LEU A 704 36.38 -3.22 -34.00
CA LEU A 704 37.68 -3.90 -34.05
C LEU A 704 37.66 -5.09 -35.01
N ILE A 705 36.60 -5.91 -34.95
CA ILE A 705 36.45 -7.07 -35.85
C ILE A 705 36.32 -6.60 -37.30
N SER A 706 35.58 -5.53 -37.57
CA SER A 706 35.42 -5.03 -38.93
C SER A 706 36.73 -4.46 -39.48
N ALA A 707 37.45 -3.66 -38.70
CA ALA A 707 38.75 -3.11 -39.08
C ALA A 707 39.80 -4.21 -39.35
N PHE A 708 39.82 -5.26 -38.52
CA PHE A 708 40.72 -6.40 -38.72
C PHE A 708 40.43 -7.13 -40.05
N ARG A 709 39.14 -7.30 -40.40
CA ARG A 709 38.76 -7.96 -41.66
C ARG A 709 39.00 -7.12 -42.90
N ILE A 710 38.82 -5.80 -42.81
CA ILE A 710 39.20 -4.89 -43.89
C ILE A 710 40.71 -5.02 -44.16
N ARG A 711 41.54 -5.11 -43.11
CA ARG A 711 42.99 -5.34 -43.25
C ARG A 711 43.33 -6.69 -43.87
N LEU A 712 42.55 -7.73 -43.60
CA LEU A 712 42.73 -9.05 -44.20
C LEU A 712 42.24 -9.14 -45.66
N GLY A 713 41.60 -8.09 -46.20
CA GLY A 713 41.02 -8.09 -47.55
C GLY A 713 39.68 -8.83 -47.66
N ASP A 714 39.13 -9.32 -46.54
CA ASP A 714 37.89 -10.09 -46.48
C ASP A 714 36.63 -9.22 -46.64
N MET A 715 36.76 -7.90 -46.53
CA MET A 715 35.65 -6.94 -46.64
C MET A 715 36.09 -5.67 -47.37
N LYS A 716 35.18 -5.11 -48.19
CA LYS A 716 35.36 -3.79 -48.77
C LYS A 716 35.17 -2.72 -47.68
N THR A 717 36.00 -1.67 -47.76
CA THR A 717 36.01 -0.50 -46.87
C THR A 717 34.68 0.21 -46.80
#